data_AF-A0A0M4DAC7-F1
#
_entry.id   AF-A0A0M4DAC7-F1
#
_cell.length_a   1.000
_cell.length_b   1.000
_cell.length_c   1.000
_cell.angle_alpha   90.00
_cell.angle_beta   90.00
_cell.angle_gamma   90.00
#
_symmetry.space_group_name_H-M   'P 1'
#
loop_
_entity.id
_entity.type
_entity.pdbx_description
1 polymer ?
#
loop_
_entity_poly.entity_id
_entity_poly.type
_entity_poly.pdbx_seq_one_letter_code
_entity_poly.pdbx_strand_id
1 'polypeptide(L)'
;MTARPSPRKPSGPEVPHQPTETHSAETGTAGPAEPGAVRGTERTRSGSGRARGSATVPVTPPAGDESSVTGTAQPAEAGSTAAEDPAANEAAGTAGAGSVPLGAGPRPARSGGRKAARANTSDAAEPDGAAGSVTVTAEADAAVPQPAASSKSAARPARATRARAGATKAAGARSAPAGAGRARAGATGTKSTRTGGTGTDAPAADAPAAAGTGTAGGGAPATTAGTATGTAVATAGTGTAAGSGDRAGQDGPGAASTGRSGSASGPGKAARARPAGAPRPRDGRGVRSARPLGDDERGRLLSGGHHDPHALLGAHSVRGGVELRVLRPHATSVTVLAKGLRTELNNDGDGLFSGVLPLRTTPEYRLLVTYEGHEDGFEVEDPYRFLPALGELDLHLIGEGRHEELWRALGAHPMTHQGVTGTRFTVWAPNARGVRVVGDFNFWDGSGFPMRSLGATGVWELFLPGIGDGALYKFEIMRPDGSYTQRADPMARRTEVPPANASIVTESHHEWGDQEWMTRRGEVPVHEAPLSVYEVHLPSWRPGLTYRQLAVQLPKYVKDLGFTHVEFMPVAEHPFGGSWGYQVTGFYAPTSRMGTPDDFRYLVDSLHRAGIGVLVDWVPAHFPRDDWALAEFDGRPLYEHSDPARAAHPDWGTLEFDYGRKEVRNFLVANATYWCEEFHIDGLRVDAVASMLYLDYSREDGEWSPNVHGGRENLDAVAFLQEMNATVYRRCPGVVTVAEESTAWDGVTRATHHVGHDGFGGLGFGLKWNMGWMHDSLGYVEHEPVHRKFHHNEMTFSMVYAYSENYVLPISHDEVVHGKRALVSKMPGDWWQQRANHRAYLGFMWAHPGKQLLFMGQEFAQGAEWSEGHGPDWWLLDPSYAAEPDHRGVRDLVRELNTVYGRAPALWQRDTVPEGFAWVDGGAWEDNVFAFLRFDKHGSPLLAVSNFSPVVRHGYRLGVPETVSAWAEVLNTDEERFGGSGVLNADPLKAEQVESHGRRTSIAPTLPPLATVWFRPA
;
A
#
# COMPACT_ATOMS: atom_id res chain seq x y z
N MET A 1 43.96 43.24 34.93
CA MET A 1 43.55 44.54 34.36
C MET A 1 42.39 44.25 33.40
N THR A 2 41.20 44.86 33.44
CA THR A 2 40.49 45.70 34.44
C THR A 2 39.02 45.85 33.93
N ALA A 3 37.97 46.14 34.71
CA ALA A 3 37.85 46.50 36.12
C ALA A 3 36.54 45.92 36.75
N ARG A 4 35.68 46.78 37.31
CA ARG A 4 34.34 46.59 37.97
C ARG A 4 33.67 47.99 38.02
N PRO A 5 32.38 48.22 38.38
CA PRO A 5 31.61 47.54 39.45
C PRO A 5 30.08 47.35 39.19
N SER A 6 29.30 47.09 40.26
CA SER A 6 27.83 46.99 40.29
C SER A 6 27.25 47.66 41.55
N PRO A 7 25.98 48.11 41.52
CA PRO A 7 25.04 47.82 42.63
C PRO A 7 23.55 47.67 42.17
N ARG A 8 22.52 47.32 42.96
CA ARG A 8 22.25 46.38 44.09
C ARG A 8 20.81 46.66 44.66
N LYS A 9 19.81 45.78 44.42
CA LYS A 9 18.56 45.55 45.24
C LYS A 9 17.54 46.72 45.47
N PRO A 10 16.34 46.55 46.11
CA PRO A 10 15.65 45.39 46.79
C PRO A 10 14.32 44.96 46.06
N SER A 11 13.21 44.37 46.58
CA SER A 11 12.65 43.90 47.90
C SER A 11 11.46 42.89 47.70
N GLY A 12 10.88 42.31 48.79
CA GLY A 12 9.53 41.66 48.89
C GLY A 12 8.80 42.12 50.18
N PRO A 13 7.75 41.46 50.78
CA PRO A 13 7.14 40.12 50.52
C PRO A 13 5.57 39.99 50.69
N GLU A 14 5.02 38.73 50.74
CA GLU A 14 3.71 38.23 51.29
C GLU A 14 2.33 38.58 50.60
N VAL A 15 1.18 37.83 50.57
CA VAL A 15 0.56 36.62 51.26
C VAL A 15 -0.43 36.98 52.44
N PRO A 16 -1.59 36.31 52.80
CA PRO A 16 -2.31 35.04 52.37
C PRO A 16 -3.89 35.05 52.19
N HIS A 17 -4.49 33.84 51.95
CA HIS A 17 -5.84 33.29 52.39
C HIS A 17 -7.20 33.42 51.61
N GLN A 18 -8.19 32.58 52.04
CA GLN A 18 -9.50 32.16 51.42
C GLN A 18 -10.75 32.60 52.27
N PRO A 19 -11.99 32.02 52.19
CA PRO A 19 -12.96 31.66 51.10
C PRO A 19 -14.40 32.23 51.34
N THR A 20 -15.41 31.90 50.51
CA THR A 20 -16.83 31.60 50.92
C THR A 20 -17.72 31.06 49.78
N GLU A 21 -18.96 30.63 50.07
CA GLU A 21 -19.85 29.81 49.22
C GLU A 21 -21.22 30.46 48.87
N THR A 22 -22.03 29.71 48.09
CA THR A 22 -23.52 29.63 48.07
C THR A 22 -24.44 30.58 47.26
N HIS A 23 -25.30 29.90 46.48
CA HIS A 23 -26.74 30.08 46.22
C HIS A 23 -27.35 31.19 45.34
N SER A 24 -28.40 30.74 44.64
CA SER A 24 -29.32 31.40 43.70
C SER A 24 -30.49 32.11 44.39
N ALA A 25 -31.12 33.09 43.71
CA ALA A 25 -32.59 33.17 43.55
C ALA A 25 -33.05 34.28 42.57
N GLU A 26 -34.24 34.04 42.01
CA GLU A 26 -35.06 34.80 41.04
C GLU A 26 -35.47 36.22 41.50
N THR A 27 -35.88 37.18 40.64
CA THR A 27 -37.20 37.21 39.96
C THR A 27 -37.35 38.44 39.03
N GLY A 28 -38.26 38.37 38.04
CA GLY A 28 -38.73 39.53 37.24
C GLY A 28 -39.44 39.13 35.92
N THR A 29 -40.70 39.51 35.71
CA THR A 29 -41.59 38.93 34.67
C THR A 29 -42.47 39.94 33.89
N ALA A 30 -42.99 39.48 32.72
CA ALA A 30 -43.95 40.11 31.80
C ALA A 30 -43.44 41.31 30.94
N GLY A 31 -43.97 41.61 29.74
CA GLY A 31 -45.16 41.11 29.02
C GLY A 31 -45.09 41.27 27.47
N PRO A 32 -46.16 40.98 26.67
CA PRO A 32 -45.99 40.21 25.42
C PRO A 32 -46.68 40.71 24.11
N ALA A 33 -46.42 39.95 23.01
CA ALA A 33 -47.31 39.56 21.88
C ALA A 33 -47.53 40.45 20.61
N GLU A 34 -47.05 39.92 19.45
CA GLU A 34 -47.76 39.61 18.17
C GLU A 34 -48.69 40.62 17.40
N PRO A 35 -49.18 40.34 16.16
CA PRO A 35 -48.72 39.46 15.03
C PRO A 35 -48.86 40.10 13.59
N GLY A 36 -48.56 39.34 12.51
CA GLY A 36 -49.45 39.35 11.30
C GLY A 36 -48.92 39.60 9.86
N ALA A 37 -48.45 38.53 9.18
CA ALA A 37 -48.62 38.11 7.76
C ALA A 37 -48.87 39.07 6.54
N VAL A 38 -48.37 38.69 5.34
CA VAL A 38 -49.11 38.42 4.05
C VAL A 38 -48.18 38.28 2.80
N ARG A 39 -48.65 37.63 1.73
CA ARG A 39 -47.96 37.17 0.49
C ARG A 39 -47.79 38.25 -0.62
N GLY A 40 -46.87 38.05 -1.58
CA GLY A 40 -46.80 38.85 -2.83
C GLY A 40 -45.95 38.25 -3.98
N THR A 41 -46.60 37.79 -5.05
CA THR A 41 -46.13 36.99 -6.20
C THR A 41 -45.48 37.73 -7.40
N GLU A 42 -44.56 37.04 -8.09
CA GLU A 42 -44.33 36.98 -9.57
C GLU A 42 -44.03 38.22 -10.48
N ARG A 43 -43.02 38.01 -11.37
CA ARG A 43 -42.96 38.29 -12.85
C ARG A 43 -42.48 39.64 -13.47
N THR A 44 -41.35 39.51 -14.18
CA THR A 44 -41.08 39.82 -15.62
C THR A 44 -40.67 41.20 -16.17
N ARG A 45 -39.54 41.14 -16.91
CA ARG A 45 -39.26 41.61 -18.29
C ARG A 45 -38.78 43.04 -18.62
N SER A 46 -37.72 43.02 -19.44
CA SER A 46 -37.42 43.87 -20.62
C SER A 46 -36.82 45.27 -20.43
N GLY A 47 -35.97 45.66 -21.38
CA GLY A 47 -35.30 46.97 -21.46
C GLY A 47 -34.06 46.91 -22.35
N SER A 48 -34.19 47.19 -23.65
CA SER A 48 -33.08 47.28 -24.61
C SER A 48 -32.69 48.74 -24.87
N GLY A 49 -31.40 49.01 -25.11
CA GLY A 49 -30.91 50.36 -25.42
C GLY A 49 -29.61 50.36 -26.24
N ARG A 50 -29.68 50.91 -27.46
CA ARG A 50 -28.53 51.26 -28.31
C ARG A 50 -28.35 52.78 -28.31
N ALA A 51 -27.12 53.26 -28.44
CA ALA A 51 -26.81 54.63 -28.89
C ALA A 51 -25.61 54.62 -29.86
N ARG A 52 -25.42 55.72 -30.60
CA ARG A 52 -24.34 55.93 -31.60
C ARG A 52 -23.77 57.35 -31.47
N GLY A 53 -22.51 57.52 -31.87
CA GLY A 53 -21.92 58.79 -32.32
C GLY A 53 -20.39 58.73 -32.21
N SER A 54 -19.51 58.90 -33.20
CA SER A 54 -19.46 59.63 -34.50
C SER A 54 -18.83 61.03 -34.44
N ALA A 55 -17.55 61.16 -34.83
CA ALA A 55 -16.99 62.35 -35.49
C ALA A 55 -15.58 62.09 -36.09
N THR A 56 -15.36 62.67 -37.28
CA THR A 56 -14.15 62.84 -38.11
C THR A 56 -12.93 63.46 -37.36
N VAL A 57 -11.64 63.17 -37.66
CA VAL A 57 -10.85 63.35 -38.93
C VAL A 57 -10.76 64.85 -39.32
N PRO A 58 -9.60 65.46 -39.70
CA PRO A 58 -8.41 64.92 -40.41
C PRO A 58 -6.99 65.41 -39.96
N VAL A 59 -5.97 65.04 -40.77
CA VAL A 59 -4.73 65.78 -41.19
C VAL A 59 -3.37 65.09 -40.89
N THR A 60 -2.55 65.02 -41.96
CA THR A 60 -1.14 64.58 -42.10
C THR A 60 -0.49 65.40 -43.24
N PRO A 61 0.81 65.25 -43.61
CA PRO A 61 1.95 64.57 -42.97
C PRO A 61 2.92 65.67 -42.43
N PRO A 62 4.18 65.96 -42.87
CA PRO A 62 5.26 65.16 -43.48
C PRO A 62 6.71 65.39 -42.97
N ALA A 63 7.59 64.44 -43.35
CA ALA A 63 9.03 64.57 -43.63
C ALA A 63 10.07 64.83 -42.50
N GLY A 64 11.23 64.17 -42.66
CA GLY A 64 12.45 64.28 -41.87
C GLY A 64 13.37 63.10 -42.21
N ASP A 65 14.49 63.36 -42.88
CA ASP A 65 15.31 62.35 -43.58
C ASP A 65 16.80 62.39 -43.15
N GLU A 66 17.59 61.47 -43.67
CA GLU A 66 19.07 61.45 -43.75
C GLU A 66 19.92 61.50 -42.45
N SER A 67 20.35 60.30 -42.02
CA SER A 67 21.76 59.87 -41.91
C SER A 67 22.83 60.65 -41.07
N SER A 68 23.73 59.90 -40.41
CA SER A 68 25.14 59.70 -40.88
C SER A 68 26.22 59.49 -39.78
N VAL A 69 27.30 58.79 -40.18
CA VAL A 69 28.72 58.96 -39.76
C VAL A 69 29.19 58.50 -38.35
N THR A 70 29.70 57.25 -38.34
CA THR A 70 30.98 56.72 -37.76
C THR A 70 31.44 57.01 -36.33
N GLY A 71 32.00 55.96 -35.70
CA GLY A 71 32.95 56.08 -34.59
C GLY A 71 33.87 54.85 -34.46
N THR A 72 34.96 54.79 -35.23
CA THR A 72 35.97 53.70 -35.19
C THR A 72 37.24 54.13 -34.46
N ALA A 73 37.62 53.40 -33.40
CA ALA A 73 38.94 53.54 -32.75
C ALA A 73 39.40 52.21 -32.11
N GLN A 74 40.42 51.61 -32.73
CA GLN A 74 41.29 50.54 -32.22
C GLN A 74 42.60 51.18 -31.68
N PRO A 75 43.64 50.44 -31.22
CA PRO A 75 43.67 49.12 -30.54
C PRO A 75 44.59 49.13 -29.28
N ALA A 76 44.77 47.97 -28.64
CA ALA A 76 46.02 47.58 -27.96
C ALA A 76 46.17 46.05 -27.97
N GLU A 77 47.38 45.52 -28.16
CA GLU A 77 47.66 44.09 -28.42
C GLU A 77 48.66 43.45 -27.43
N ALA A 78 48.87 42.13 -27.63
CA ALA A 78 50.01 41.25 -27.26
C ALA A 78 49.72 40.22 -26.13
N GLY A 79 49.91 38.90 -26.32
CA GLY A 79 50.30 38.10 -27.51
C GLY A 79 49.53 36.75 -27.56
N SER A 80 49.39 36.03 -28.68
CA SER A 80 50.40 35.46 -29.62
C SER A 80 51.12 34.23 -29.03
N THR A 81 51.28 33.07 -29.70
CA THR A 81 50.71 32.42 -30.93
C THR A 81 51.08 30.92 -30.84
N ALA A 82 50.20 29.94 -31.12
CA ALA A 82 49.79 29.36 -32.43
C ALA A 82 50.84 28.50 -33.18
N ALA A 83 50.55 27.18 -33.31
CA ALA A 83 50.98 26.15 -34.29
C ALA A 83 50.21 24.86 -33.90
N GLU A 84 49.49 24.09 -34.73
CA GLU A 84 49.65 23.54 -36.09
C GLU A 84 50.49 22.23 -36.19
N ASP A 85 49.89 21.27 -36.89
CA ASP A 85 50.31 19.89 -37.24
C ASP A 85 51.50 19.84 -38.25
N PRO A 86 52.03 18.67 -38.74
CA PRO A 86 51.54 17.28 -38.64
C PRO A 86 52.61 16.19 -38.36
N ALA A 87 52.19 14.92 -38.51
CA ALA A 87 52.88 13.82 -39.24
C ALA A 87 53.27 12.56 -38.43
N ALA A 88 53.13 11.41 -39.11
CA ALA A 88 53.44 10.07 -38.61
C ALA A 88 54.84 9.59 -39.06
N ASN A 89 55.31 8.48 -38.47
CA ASN A 89 56.35 7.65 -39.08
C ASN A 89 56.10 6.16 -38.78
N GLU A 90 56.39 5.30 -39.74
CA GLU A 90 56.20 3.84 -39.67
C GLU A 90 57.55 3.09 -39.57
N ALA A 91 57.47 1.75 -39.71
CA ALA A 91 58.52 0.84 -40.21
C ALA A 91 59.61 0.38 -39.23
N ALA A 92 60.10 -0.88 -39.30
CA ALA A 92 59.54 -2.08 -39.96
C ALA A 92 60.28 -3.37 -39.51
N GLY A 93 59.64 -4.53 -39.74
CA GLY A 93 60.33 -5.81 -39.98
C GLY A 93 59.88 -7.01 -39.12
N THR A 94 59.73 -8.23 -39.64
CA THR A 94 59.81 -8.72 -41.04
C THR A 94 59.12 -10.08 -41.21
N ALA A 95 58.36 -10.25 -42.31
CA ALA A 95 58.02 -11.50 -43.04
C ALA A 95 57.26 -12.66 -42.32
N GLY A 96 56.38 -13.42 -43.01
CA GLY A 96 55.86 -13.24 -44.38
C GLY A 96 55.13 -14.47 -44.96
N ALA A 97 54.34 -14.24 -46.03
CA ALA A 97 53.60 -15.20 -46.88
C ALA A 97 52.51 -16.11 -46.22
N GLY A 98 51.38 -16.46 -46.86
CA GLY A 98 50.75 -15.93 -48.08
C GLY A 98 50.57 -16.93 -49.23
N SER A 99 49.40 -17.59 -49.34
CA SER A 99 48.93 -18.27 -50.57
C SER A 99 47.45 -18.67 -50.58
N VAL A 100 46.82 -18.55 -51.75
CA VAL A 100 45.48 -18.98 -52.21
C VAL A 100 45.74 -19.55 -53.63
N PRO A 101 45.09 -20.60 -54.21
CA PRO A 101 43.65 -20.98 -54.13
C PRO A 101 43.33 -22.52 -54.17
N LEU A 102 42.09 -22.87 -54.58
CA LEU A 102 41.62 -24.11 -55.26
C LEU A 102 41.40 -25.42 -54.47
N GLY A 103 40.19 -25.56 -53.91
CA GLY A 103 39.10 -26.34 -54.54
C GLY A 103 39.18 -27.89 -54.64
N ALA A 104 38.23 -28.58 -54.01
CA ALA A 104 37.66 -29.86 -54.48
C ALA A 104 36.30 -30.18 -53.82
N GLY A 105 35.28 -30.47 -54.62
CA GLY A 105 34.29 -31.50 -54.25
C GLY A 105 34.84 -32.88 -54.68
N PRO A 106 34.35 -34.01 -54.13
CA PRO A 106 33.11 -34.56 -54.68
C PRO A 106 32.23 -35.41 -53.74
N ARG A 107 30.97 -35.64 -54.14
CA ARG A 107 30.26 -36.91 -53.86
C ARG A 107 30.60 -37.92 -54.95
N PRO A 108 30.93 -39.16 -54.59
CA PRO A 108 30.26 -40.34 -55.16
C PRO A 108 29.87 -41.33 -54.04
N ALA A 109 28.66 -41.91 -53.94
CA ALA A 109 27.77 -42.56 -54.91
C ALA A 109 28.08 -44.06 -55.16
N ARG A 110 27.13 -44.93 -54.73
CA ARG A 110 26.91 -46.35 -55.11
C ARG A 110 27.96 -47.37 -54.60
N SER A 111 27.65 -48.64 -54.28
CA SER A 111 26.37 -49.40 -54.23
C SER A 111 26.54 -50.82 -53.64
N GLY A 112 25.47 -51.40 -53.07
CA GLY A 112 25.24 -52.85 -52.97
C GLY A 112 25.45 -53.50 -51.57
N GLY A 113 24.59 -54.41 -51.09
CA GLY A 113 23.27 -54.81 -51.61
C GLY A 113 22.72 -56.15 -51.06
N ARG A 114 21.41 -56.40 -51.26
CA ARG A 114 20.61 -57.62 -50.95
C ARG A 114 20.36 -57.85 -49.43
N LYS A 115 19.15 -58.21 -48.94
CA LYS A 115 17.81 -58.60 -49.49
C LYS A 115 16.70 -57.94 -48.62
N ALA A 116 15.38 -58.00 -48.90
CA ALA A 116 14.55 -57.97 -50.12
C ALA A 116 13.06 -58.18 -49.73
N ALA A 117 12.10 -57.61 -50.51
CA ALA A 117 10.62 -57.70 -50.36
C ALA A 117 10.03 -56.96 -49.12
N ARG A 118 8.89 -56.24 -49.16
CA ARG A 118 7.87 -55.79 -50.15
C ARG A 118 7.04 -54.66 -49.43
N ALA A 119 6.08 -53.87 -49.93
CA ALA A 119 5.52 -53.44 -51.25
C ALA A 119 4.42 -52.36 -50.91
N ASN A 120 3.95 -51.42 -51.75
CA ASN A 120 4.28 -51.02 -53.13
C ASN A 120 3.86 -49.54 -53.42
N THR A 121 4.06 -49.15 -54.68
CA THR A 121 3.53 -48.01 -55.49
C THR A 121 2.08 -47.53 -55.26
N SER A 122 1.67 -46.27 -55.54
CA SER A 122 2.32 -44.95 -55.82
C SER A 122 1.17 -43.87 -55.93
N ASP A 123 1.25 -42.61 -56.43
CA ASP A 123 2.21 -41.86 -57.27
C ASP A 123 2.06 -40.29 -57.14
N ALA A 124 2.69 -39.55 -58.07
CA ALA A 124 2.85 -38.09 -58.29
C ALA A 124 1.57 -37.23 -58.61
N ALA A 125 1.57 -35.90 -58.84
CA ALA A 125 2.66 -34.91 -59.12
C ALA A 125 2.30 -33.42 -58.76
N GLU A 126 3.25 -32.50 -59.01
CA GLU A 126 3.21 -31.01 -58.96
C GLU A 126 2.59 -30.39 -60.27
N PRO A 127 2.68 -29.09 -60.69
CA PRO A 127 3.38 -27.89 -60.13
C PRO A 127 2.70 -26.48 -60.29
N ASP A 128 3.44 -25.43 -59.90
CA ASP A 128 3.52 -24.03 -60.42
C ASP A 128 2.28 -23.17 -60.78
N GLY A 129 2.34 -21.85 -60.51
CA GLY A 129 1.52 -20.89 -61.27
C GLY A 129 1.26 -19.45 -60.76
N ALA A 130 2.27 -18.57 -60.79
CA ALA A 130 2.19 -17.12 -61.10
C ALA A 130 1.21 -16.16 -60.35
N ALA A 131 1.38 -14.85 -60.60
CA ALA A 131 0.52 -13.78 -60.08
C ALA A 131 -0.68 -13.48 -61.00
N GLY A 132 -1.79 -13.01 -60.44
CA GLY A 132 -2.96 -12.57 -61.20
C GLY A 132 -3.91 -11.70 -60.38
N SER A 133 -4.41 -10.62 -60.97
CA SER A 133 -5.20 -9.59 -60.29
C SER A 133 -6.64 -9.48 -60.84
N VAL A 134 -7.58 -9.18 -59.94
CA VAL A 134 -8.69 -8.21 -60.18
C VAL A 134 -9.90 -8.66 -61.06
N THR A 135 -11.08 -8.69 -60.40
CA THR A 135 -12.47 -8.36 -60.85
C THR A 135 -13.37 -9.29 -61.71
N VAL A 136 -14.54 -9.64 -61.11
CA VAL A 136 -15.94 -9.30 -61.53
C VAL A 136 -16.79 -10.23 -62.45
N THR A 137 -18.07 -10.40 -62.06
CA THR A 137 -19.29 -10.92 -62.79
C THR A 137 -19.31 -12.38 -63.29
N ALA A 138 -20.45 -13.07 -63.47
CA ALA A 138 -21.84 -13.00 -62.97
C ALA A 138 -22.64 -14.23 -63.51
N GLU A 139 -23.95 -14.33 -63.21
CA GLU A 139 -24.98 -15.21 -63.86
C GLU A 139 -24.89 -16.74 -63.60
N ALA A 140 -25.99 -17.54 -63.55
CA ALA A 140 -27.43 -17.27 -63.36
C ALA A 140 -28.23 -18.56 -62.96
N ASP A 141 -29.48 -18.39 -62.54
CA ASP A 141 -30.64 -19.33 -62.52
C ASP A 141 -30.62 -20.66 -61.71
N ALA A 142 -31.76 -21.32 -61.37
CA ALA A 142 -33.12 -20.88 -60.96
C ALA A 142 -34.03 -22.10 -60.56
N ALA A 143 -34.71 -22.09 -59.40
CA ALA A 143 -35.91 -22.92 -59.08
C ALA A 143 -36.60 -22.50 -57.75
N VAL A 144 -37.91 -22.75 -57.59
CA VAL A 144 -38.82 -22.15 -56.57
C VAL A 144 -39.98 -23.13 -56.22
N PRO A 145 -40.43 -23.30 -54.93
CA PRO A 145 -41.68 -22.64 -54.46
C PRO A 145 -41.75 -22.18 -52.98
N GLN A 146 -42.82 -21.42 -52.69
CA GLN A 146 -43.14 -20.59 -51.51
C GLN A 146 -44.26 -21.22 -50.62
N PRO A 147 -44.83 -20.65 -49.50
CA PRO A 147 -45.39 -19.26 -49.32
C PRO A 147 -44.90 -18.51 -48.03
N ALA A 148 -44.68 -17.18 -47.98
CA ALA A 148 -45.60 -16.00 -48.05
C ALA A 148 -46.27 -15.66 -46.67
N ALA A 149 -46.42 -14.42 -46.17
CA ALA A 149 -46.09 -13.02 -46.56
C ALA A 149 -46.26 -12.10 -45.27
N SER A 150 -46.10 -10.77 -45.15
CA SER A 150 -45.43 -9.60 -45.79
C SER A 150 -45.79 -8.31 -44.94
N SER A 151 -45.32 -7.07 -45.13
CA SER A 151 -43.97 -6.49 -45.35
C SER A 151 -44.01 -4.92 -45.30
N LYS A 152 -42.88 -4.23 -45.01
CA LYS A 152 -42.59 -2.77 -45.24
C LYS A 152 -43.24 -1.75 -44.24
N SER A 153 -42.75 -0.50 -44.06
CA SER A 153 -41.60 0.28 -44.59
C SER A 153 -41.09 1.34 -43.57
N ALA A 154 -39.98 2.03 -43.83
CA ALA A 154 -39.34 3.04 -42.96
C ALA A 154 -39.45 4.51 -43.43
N ALA A 155 -39.29 5.49 -42.52
CA ALA A 155 -38.65 6.83 -42.72
C ALA A 155 -38.65 7.73 -41.45
N ARG A 156 -37.64 8.62 -41.30
CA ARG A 156 -37.58 9.82 -40.40
C ARG A 156 -38.15 11.05 -41.17
N PRO A 157 -38.61 12.20 -40.57
CA PRO A 157 -37.81 13.06 -39.67
C PRO A 157 -38.55 14.05 -38.69
N ALA A 158 -37.75 14.95 -38.08
CA ALA A 158 -38.05 16.35 -37.71
C ALA A 158 -38.92 16.75 -36.48
N ARG A 159 -38.21 17.05 -35.38
CA ARG A 159 -38.35 18.18 -34.41
C ARG A 159 -39.56 19.14 -34.52
N ALA A 160 -40.37 19.25 -33.45
CA ALA A 160 -41.18 20.43 -33.11
C ALA A 160 -41.43 20.55 -31.58
N THR A 161 -41.74 21.75 -31.07
CA THR A 161 -41.85 22.06 -29.63
C THR A 161 -43.28 22.38 -29.16
N ARG A 162 -43.64 21.94 -27.93
CA ARG A 162 -44.48 22.60 -26.89
C ARG A 162 -45.13 21.55 -25.95
N ALA A 163 -45.67 21.86 -24.77
CA ALA A 163 -45.31 22.80 -23.69
C ALA A 163 -46.40 22.78 -22.60
N ARG A 164 -46.00 22.83 -21.31
CA ARG A 164 -46.78 23.24 -20.12
C ARG A 164 -48.00 22.43 -19.66
N ALA A 165 -47.95 22.12 -18.35
CA ALA A 165 -49.04 22.01 -17.37
C ALA A 165 -50.10 20.89 -17.55
N GLY A 166 -50.65 20.30 -16.48
CA GLY A 166 -50.38 20.51 -15.05
C GLY A 166 -51.67 20.68 -14.26
N ALA A 167 -51.98 19.74 -13.36
CA ALA A 167 -53.19 19.76 -12.54
C ALA A 167 -52.89 19.22 -11.12
N THR A 168 -53.14 20.05 -10.11
CA THR A 168 -53.04 19.67 -8.69
C THR A 168 -54.44 19.46 -8.10
N LYS A 169 -54.60 18.40 -7.30
CA LYS A 169 -55.46 18.26 -6.10
C LYS A 169 -55.60 16.78 -5.71
N ALA A 170 -55.92 16.38 -4.48
CA ALA A 170 -55.52 16.77 -3.11
C ALA A 170 -56.55 16.25 -2.11
N ALA A 171 -56.05 15.81 -0.94
CA ALA A 171 -56.73 15.70 0.36
C ALA A 171 -57.82 14.62 0.60
N GLY A 172 -57.54 13.83 1.65
CA GLY A 172 -58.53 13.31 2.62
C GLY A 172 -58.94 11.83 2.47
N ALA A 173 -59.29 11.12 3.53
CA ALA A 173 -59.01 11.30 4.97
C ALA A 173 -59.44 10.04 5.76
N ARG A 174 -58.70 9.67 6.82
CA ARG A 174 -59.14 8.88 8.00
C ARG A 174 -59.99 7.61 7.78
N SER A 175 -59.46 6.45 8.20
CA SER A 175 -60.10 5.68 9.29
C SER A 175 -59.25 4.51 9.82
N ALA A 176 -59.35 4.32 11.12
CA ALA A 176 -59.09 3.10 11.90
C ALA A 176 -60.32 2.96 12.86
N PRO A 177 -60.46 1.94 13.75
CA PRO A 177 -59.56 0.82 14.05
C PRO A 177 -60.25 -0.56 14.20
N ALA A 178 -59.46 -1.65 14.25
CA ALA A 178 -59.73 -2.90 14.98
C ALA A 178 -58.48 -3.84 14.94
N GLY A 179 -58.23 -4.74 15.88
CA GLY A 179 -58.98 -4.98 17.13
C GLY A 179 -58.76 -6.34 17.82
N ALA A 180 -57.52 -6.68 18.20
CA ALA A 180 -57.13 -7.81 19.09
C ALA A 180 -57.34 -9.27 18.61
N GLY A 181 -56.40 -10.16 18.99
CA GLY A 181 -56.43 -11.60 18.65
C GLY A 181 -55.35 -12.44 19.35
N ARG A 182 -55.56 -12.78 20.63
CA ARG A 182 -54.75 -13.76 21.41
C ARG A 182 -55.16 -15.21 21.06
N ALA A 183 -54.41 -16.29 21.34
CA ALA A 183 -52.98 -16.55 21.60
C ALA A 183 -52.74 -18.08 21.84
N ARG A 184 -51.47 -18.52 21.87
CA ARG A 184 -50.90 -19.71 22.58
C ARG A 184 -51.19 -21.17 22.13
N ALA A 185 -50.08 -21.92 21.99
CA ALA A 185 -49.81 -23.32 22.40
C ALA A 185 -50.56 -24.49 21.71
N GLY A 186 -49.98 -25.70 21.58
CA GLY A 186 -48.63 -26.17 21.93
C GLY A 186 -48.50 -27.72 21.82
N ALA A 187 -47.41 -28.30 22.36
CA ALA A 187 -47.12 -29.75 22.51
C ALA A 187 -46.93 -30.58 21.20
N THR A 188 -45.71 -30.98 20.80
CA THR A 188 -44.93 -32.17 21.22
C THR A 188 -45.57 -33.55 20.97
N GLY A 189 -44.95 -34.37 20.10
CA GLY A 189 -45.26 -35.80 19.90
C GLY A 189 -44.15 -36.52 19.12
N THR A 190 -43.73 -37.72 19.55
CA THR A 190 -42.50 -38.38 19.05
C THR A 190 -42.74 -39.69 18.28
N LYS A 191 -41.72 -40.10 17.50
CA LYS A 191 -41.47 -41.44 16.93
C LYS A 191 -42.41 -41.95 15.82
N SER A 192 -41.81 -42.22 14.65
CA SER A 192 -41.81 -43.59 14.10
C SER A 192 -40.61 -43.81 13.17
N THR A 193 -40.06 -45.02 13.16
CA THR A 193 -38.99 -45.47 12.26
C THR A 193 -39.50 -46.61 11.41
N ARG A 194 -39.26 -46.61 10.08
CA ARG A 194 -38.96 -47.85 9.31
C ARG A 194 -38.57 -47.63 7.84
N THR A 195 -37.37 -48.14 7.50
CA THR A 195 -37.04 -48.97 6.33
C THR A 195 -37.74 -48.71 4.98
N GLY A 196 -36.96 -48.34 3.97
CA GLY A 196 -37.31 -48.50 2.55
C GLY A 196 -36.13 -48.15 1.64
N GLY A 197 -35.41 -49.16 1.13
CA GLY A 197 -34.26 -48.94 0.26
C GLY A 197 -33.83 -50.17 -0.54
N THR A 198 -33.65 -49.96 -1.84
CA THR A 198 -33.03 -50.80 -2.91
C THR A 198 -32.71 -49.79 -4.02
N GLY A 199 -31.49 -49.58 -4.51
CA GLY A 199 -30.54 -50.57 -5.07
C GLY A 199 -30.60 -50.43 -6.61
N THR A 200 -29.54 -50.56 -7.41
CA THR A 200 -28.10 -50.88 -7.25
C THR A 200 -27.32 -50.10 -8.36
N ASP A 201 -26.01 -50.12 -8.63
CA ASP A 201 -24.94 -51.14 -8.53
C ASP A 201 -23.52 -50.51 -8.39
N ALA A 202 -22.54 -51.35 -8.03
CA ALA A 202 -21.09 -51.13 -8.19
C ALA A 202 -20.48 -52.35 -8.93
N PRO A 203 -19.16 -52.38 -9.26
CA PRO A 203 -18.20 -52.98 -8.32
C PRO A 203 -16.78 -52.35 -8.36
N ALA A 204 -15.77 -53.03 -7.80
CA ALA A 204 -14.44 -52.49 -7.50
C ALA A 204 -13.27 -53.47 -7.83
N ALA A 205 -12.04 -53.04 -7.51
CA ALA A 205 -10.78 -53.81 -7.48
C ALA A 205 -10.17 -54.19 -8.86
N ASP A 206 -8.88 -54.56 -8.99
CA ASP A 206 -7.86 -54.92 -7.98
C ASP A 206 -6.41 -54.57 -8.42
N ALA A 207 -5.41 -54.82 -7.57
CA ALA A 207 -3.97 -54.53 -7.78
C ALA A 207 -3.21 -55.59 -8.61
N PRO A 208 -1.89 -55.40 -8.86
CA PRO A 208 -0.91 -56.29 -8.19
C PRO A 208 0.44 -55.64 -7.80
N ALA A 209 1.27 -56.35 -7.03
CA ALA A 209 2.62 -55.94 -6.62
C ALA A 209 3.59 -57.13 -6.37
N ALA A 210 4.90 -56.95 -6.61
CA ALA A 210 6.04 -57.76 -6.13
C ALA A 210 7.39 -57.14 -6.59
N ALA A 211 8.59 -57.53 -6.12
CA ALA A 211 9.16 -57.66 -4.77
C ALA A 211 10.64 -58.15 -4.89
N GLY A 212 11.63 -57.60 -4.16
CA GLY A 212 13.03 -58.11 -4.29
C GLY A 212 14.20 -57.36 -3.60
N THR A 213 14.31 -57.48 -2.28
CA THR A 213 15.56 -57.69 -1.47
C THR A 213 16.95 -57.13 -1.89
N GLY A 214 17.64 -56.42 -0.96
CA GLY A 214 19.10 -56.22 -1.02
C GLY A 214 19.70 -55.41 0.16
N THR A 215 20.59 -55.99 0.97
CA THR A 215 21.05 -55.45 2.28
C THR A 215 22.38 -54.69 2.29
N ALA A 216 22.46 -53.70 3.22
CA ALA A 216 23.62 -53.28 4.03
C ALA A 216 24.77 -52.45 3.41
N GLY A 217 25.36 -51.59 4.26
CA GLY A 217 26.60 -50.84 4.02
C GLY A 217 26.66 -49.51 4.79
N GLY A 218 27.52 -49.39 5.81
CA GLY A 218 27.72 -48.15 6.57
C GLY A 218 29.14 -47.59 6.40
N GLY A 219 29.31 -46.27 6.59
CA GLY A 219 30.63 -45.63 6.45
C GLY A 219 30.69 -44.16 6.89
N ALA A 220 31.20 -43.93 8.11
CA ALA A 220 31.92 -42.70 8.49
C ALA A 220 33.42 -42.86 8.07
N PRO A 221 34.38 -41.90 8.27
CA PRO A 221 34.33 -40.73 9.16
C PRO A 221 35.14 -39.47 8.67
N ALA A 222 35.56 -38.63 9.63
CA ALA A 222 36.78 -37.78 9.64
C ALA A 222 36.80 -36.51 8.74
N THR A 223 36.55 -35.31 9.28
CA THR A 223 37.47 -34.41 10.04
C THR A 223 38.66 -33.81 9.27
N THR A 224 38.81 -32.48 9.35
CA THR A 224 40.06 -31.82 9.81
C THR A 224 39.80 -30.33 10.14
N ALA A 225 40.60 -29.74 11.03
CA ALA A 225 40.58 -28.31 11.37
C ALA A 225 41.88 -27.61 10.92
N GLY A 226 41.84 -26.30 10.66
CA GLY A 226 42.90 -25.57 9.93
C GLY A 226 43.15 -24.11 10.36
N THR A 227 43.36 -23.90 11.66
CA THR A 227 44.22 -22.89 12.31
C THR A 227 44.66 -21.58 11.58
N ALA A 228 44.10 -20.46 12.04
CA ALA A 228 44.67 -19.12 12.30
C ALA A 228 45.90 -18.53 11.55
N THR A 229 45.77 -17.26 11.12
CA THR A 229 46.69 -16.10 11.34
C THR A 229 46.08 -14.84 10.67
N GLY A 230 46.40 -13.58 10.99
CA GLY A 230 47.26 -13.00 12.05
C GLY A 230 47.82 -11.62 11.63
N THR A 231 48.02 -10.68 12.59
CA THR A 231 48.53 -9.28 12.40
C THR A 231 47.65 -8.36 11.52
N ALA A 232 47.17 -7.17 11.90
CA ALA A 232 47.42 -6.18 12.96
C ALA A 232 48.65 -5.25 12.80
N VAL A 233 48.37 -3.95 12.68
CA VAL A 233 49.27 -2.81 13.00
C VAL A 233 48.41 -1.70 13.63
N ALA A 234 48.93 -0.98 14.62
CA ALA A 234 48.23 0.12 15.29
C ALA A 234 49.18 1.24 15.73
N THR A 235 48.66 2.47 15.78
CA THR A 235 49.23 3.65 16.47
C THR A 235 48.04 4.42 17.06
N ALA A 236 47.85 4.63 18.37
CA ALA A 236 48.75 5.23 19.37
C ALA A 236 49.12 6.69 19.02
N GLY A 237 48.95 7.68 19.91
CA GLY A 237 48.42 7.65 21.28
C GLY A 237 48.58 9.01 21.99
N THR A 238 48.53 9.03 23.32
CA THR A 238 48.59 10.19 24.23
C THR A 238 47.35 11.11 24.24
N GLY A 239 46.90 11.70 25.36
CA GLY A 239 47.22 11.39 26.76
C GLY A 239 47.11 12.59 27.74
N THR A 240 46.49 12.36 28.92
CA THR A 240 46.58 13.18 30.17
C THR A 240 46.15 14.66 30.15
N ALA A 241 45.76 15.32 31.25
CA ALA A 241 45.15 14.90 32.54
C ALA A 241 44.73 16.17 33.34
N ALA A 242 43.77 16.03 34.27
CA ALA A 242 43.37 17.02 35.31
C ALA A 242 42.76 18.37 34.83
N GLY A 243 42.00 19.10 35.65
CA GLY A 243 41.41 18.73 36.95
C GLY A 243 40.89 19.93 37.79
N SER A 244 40.30 19.63 38.95
CA SER A 244 39.75 20.54 39.99
C SER A 244 38.55 21.41 39.57
N GLY A 245 37.61 21.82 40.44
CA GLY A 245 37.47 21.82 41.90
C GLY A 245 36.62 23.05 42.32
N ASP A 246 36.13 23.24 43.55
CA ASP A 246 36.28 22.47 44.80
C ASP A 246 35.27 22.98 45.89
N ARG A 247 35.07 22.20 46.99
CA ARG A 247 34.59 22.59 48.37
C ARG A 247 33.12 22.98 48.62
N ALA A 248 32.56 22.83 49.84
CA ALA A 248 32.94 22.14 51.12
C ALA A 248 31.69 22.04 52.03
N GLY A 249 31.64 21.30 53.17
CA GLY A 249 32.63 20.50 53.92
C GLY A 249 31.93 19.58 54.97
N GLN A 250 32.58 18.50 55.45
CA GLN A 250 33.42 18.41 56.68
C GLN A 250 32.62 18.14 57.97
N ASP A 251 32.95 17.22 58.90
CA ASP A 251 34.02 16.17 59.03
C ASP A 251 33.45 15.01 59.91
N GLY A 252 34.08 13.87 60.27
CA GLY A 252 35.49 13.44 60.36
C GLY A 252 36.03 13.49 61.82
N PRO A 253 37.06 12.72 62.27
CA PRO A 253 37.82 11.61 61.65
C PRO A 253 38.18 10.42 62.61
N GLY A 254 39.06 9.48 62.20
CA GLY A 254 39.97 8.76 63.12
C GLY A 254 39.97 7.21 63.08
N ALA A 255 41.16 6.59 63.17
CA ALA A 255 41.36 5.13 63.20
C ALA A 255 42.51 4.71 64.14
N ALA A 256 42.48 3.48 64.69
CA ALA A 256 43.54 2.88 65.51
C ALA A 256 43.52 1.34 65.43
N SER A 257 44.55 0.67 65.98
CA SER A 257 44.81 -0.78 65.78
C SER A 257 45.12 -1.54 67.10
N THR A 258 45.62 -2.79 66.99
CA THR A 258 46.03 -3.77 68.04
C THR A 258 44.92 -4.67 68.62
N GLY A 259 45.18 -5.93 69.06
CA GLY A 259 46.36 -6.80 68.81
C GLY A 259 46.52 -8.03 69.74
N ARG A 260 46.94 -9.19 69.17
CA ARG A 260 47.52 -10.43 69.80
C ARG A 260 46.75 -11.11 70.96
N SER A 261 46.42 -12.41 70.91
CA SER A 261 47.35 -13.57 71.05
C SER A 261 46.54 -14.88 70.98
N GLY A 262 47.01 -15.98 70.37
CA GLY A 262 47.84 -17.06 70.97
C GLY A 262 47.01 -18.37 71.02
N SER A 263 47.52 -19.61 70.90
CA SER A 263 48.86 -20.16 70.64
C SER A 263 48.74 -21.48 69.84
N ALA A 264 49.84 -22.16 69.47
CA ALA A 264 49.84 -23.31 68.53
C ALA A 264 50.36 -24.63 69.15
N SER A 265 49.97 -25.79 68.60
CA SER A 265 50.63 -27.07 68.88
C SER A 265 50.36 -28.19 67.85
N GLY A 266 51.41 -28.93 67.44
CA GLY A 266 51.33 -30.37 67.09
C GLY A 266 51.09 -30.78 65.61
N PRO A 267 52.02 -31.55 64.97
CA PRO A 267 51.84 -32.15 63.64
C PRO A 267 51.60 -33.68 63.64
N GLY A 268 50.99 -34.23 62.59
CA GLY A 268 50.74 -35.68 62.40
C GLY A 268 50.81 -36.14 60.94
N LYS A 269 51.29 -37.36 60.69
CA LYS A 269 51.64 -37.89 59.33
C LYS A 269 50.48 -38.53 58.56
N ALA A 270 50.64 -38.59 57.25
CA ALA A 270 49.72 -39.11 56.24
C ALA A 270 49.43 -40.63 56.27
N ALA A 271 48.25 -41.00 55.74
CA ALA A 271 47.96 -42.29 55.10
C ALA A 271 46.84 -42.14 54.06
N ARG A 272 46.74 -43.05 53.09
CA ARG A 272 45.73 -43.02 51.99
C ARG A 272 44.35 -43.53 52.44
N ALA A 273 43.29 -42.93 51.89
CA ALA A 273 41.96 -43.55 51.77
C ALA A 273 41.45 -43.41 50.31
N ARG A 274 40.46 -44.23 49.92
CA ARG A 274 39.87 -44.27 48.57
C ARG A 274 38.85 -43.12 48.37
N PRO A 275 38.56 -42.70 47.12
CA PRO A 275 37.65 -41.57 46.88
C PRO A 275 36.25 -41.83 47.45
N ALA A 276 35.69 -40.83 48.12
CA ALA A 276 34.26 -40.81 48.44
C ALA A 276 33.47 -40.63 47.14
N GLY A 277 32.40 -41.41 46.97
CA GLY A 277 31.53 -41.30 45.79
C GLY A 277 30.79 -39.96 45.75
N ALA A 278 30.49 -39.48 44.55
CA ALA A 278 29.63 -38.32 44.37
C ALA A 278 28.25 -38.54 45.03
N PRO A 279 27.59 -37.50 45.57
CA PRO A 279 26.26 -37.65 46.14
C PRO A 279 25.27 -38.11 45.07
N ARG A 280 24.63 -39.27 45.26
CA ARG A 280 23.44 -39.61 44.49
C ARG A 280 22.31 -38.63 44.83
N PRO A 281 21.42 -38.30 43.87
CA PRO A 281 20.15 -37.65 44.16
C PRO A 281 19.38 -38.42 45.26
N ARG A 282 18.53 -37.71 46.01
CA ARG A 282 17.61 -38.32 46.98
C ARG A 282 16.29 -38.65 46.30
N ASP A 283 16.17 -39.88 45.81
CA ASP A 283 14.93 -40.35 45.20
C ASP A 283 13.78 -40.47 46.21
N GLY A 284 12.58 -40.09 45.77
CA GLY A 284 11.31 -40.67 46.23
C GLY A 284 10.95 -40.61 47.73
N ARG A 285 10.58 -39.42 48.24
CA ARG A 285 9.58 -39.23 49.32
C ARG A 285 9.26 -37.75 49.54
N GLY A 286 8.16 -37.25 48.95
CA GLY A 286 7.78 -35.84 49.13
C GLY A 286 6.45 -35.41 48.50
N VAL A 287 6.11 -35.93 47.30
CA VAL A 287 4.84 -35.61 46.64
C VAL A 287 3.68 -36.22 47.41
N ARG A 288 2.65 -35.39 47.61
CA ARG A 288 1.29 -35.85 47.92
C ARG A 288 0.45 -35.65 46.67
N SER A 289 -0.48 -36.55 46.37
CA SER A 289 -1.42 -36.36 45.25
C SER A 289 -2.12 -35.00 45.38
N ALA A 290 -2.26 -34.28 44.26
CA ALA A 290 -3.07 -33.07 44.21
C ALA A 290 -4.55 -33.40 44.43
N ARG A 291 -5.39 -32.37 44.57
CA ARG A 291 -6.83 -32.58 44.42
C ARG A 291 -7.12 -32.85 42.93
N PRO A 292 -7.89 -33.90 42.57
CA PRO A 292 -8.40 -34.05 41.22
C PRO A 292 -9.22 -32.81 40.81
N LEU A 293 -9.10 -32.41 39.55
CA LEU A 293 -10.04 -31.45 38.95
C LEU A 293 -11.46 -32.04 38.99
N GLY A 294 -12.48 -31.18 39.09
CA GLY A 294 -13.85 -31.61 38.85
C GLY A 294 -14.05 -31.98 37.38
N ASP A 295 -14.98 -32.89 37.11
CA ASP A 295 -15.17 -33.47 35.76
C ASP A 295 -15.44 -32.40 34.69
N ASP A 296 -16.21 -31.36 35.03
CA ASP A 296 -16.47 -30.20 34.15
C ASP A 296 -15.18 -29.41 33.85
N GLU A 297 -14.30 -29.21 34.83
CA GLU A 297 -13.06 -28.46 34.65
C GLU A 297 -12.02 -29.25 33.86
N ARG A 298 -11.90 -30.55 34.16
CA ARG A 298 -11.09 -31.48 33.37
C ARG A 298 -11.59 -31.52 31.93
N GLY A 299 -12.90 -31.63 31.74
CA GLY A 299 -13.57 -31.64 30.44
C GLY A 299 -13.32 -30.36 29.63
N ARG A 300 -13.49 -29.18 30.23
CA ARG A 300 -13.18 -27.89 29.59
C ARG A 300 -11.71 -27.76 29.24
N LEU A 301 -10.80 -28.11 30.15
CA LEU A 301 -9.36 -27.99 29.93
C LEU A 301 -8.87 -28.89 28.79
N LEU A 302 -9.21 -30.18 28.82
CA LEU A 302 -8.79 -31.16 27.81
C LEU A 302 -9.46 -30.92 26.45
N SER A 303 -10.74 -30.53 26.44
CA SER A 303 -11.42 -30.16 25.19
C SER A 303 -10.94 -28.83 24.60
N GLY A 304 -10.23 -27.99 25.38
CA GLY A 304 -9.71 -26.67 25.00
C GLY A 304 -10.63 -25.49 25.34
N GLY A 305 -11.90 -25.73 25.66
CA GLY A 305 -12.89 -24.72 26.02
C GLY A 305 -12.81 -24.20 27.47
N HIS A 306 -11.60 -23.97 27.99
CA HIS A 306 -11.39 -23.39 29.32
C HIS A 306 -10.80 -21.97 29.22
N HIS A 307 -11.54 -20.99 29.76
CA HIS A 307 -11.21 -19.56 29.59
C HIS A 307 -9.97 -19.09 30.38
N ASP A 308 -9.63 -19.70 31.51
CA ASP A 308 -8.39 -19.40 32.25
C ASP A 308 -7.61 -20.67 32.63
N PRO A 309 -6.83 -21.25 31.71
CA PRO A 309 -6.00 -22.43 32.02
C PRO A 309 -4.98 -22.18 33.14
N HIS A 310 -4.58 -20.91 33.40
CA HIS A 310 -3.61 -20.58 34.44
C HIS A 310 -4.18 -20.69 35.86
N ALA A 311 -5.51 -20.66 36.02
CA ALA A 311 -6.16 -21.01 37.28
C ALA A 311 -6.07 -22.50 37.64
N LEU A 312 -5.78 -23.38 36.67
CA LEU A 312 -5.74 -24.84 36.85
C LEU A 312 -4.32 -25.42 36.71
N LEU A 313 -3.53 -24.91 35.77
CA LEU A 313 -2.18 -25.32 35.42
C LEU A 313 -1.12 -24.41 36.08
N GLY A 314 0.14 -24.83 36.04
CA GLY A 314 1.24 -24.11 36.69
C GLY A 314 1.33 -24.44 38.19
N ALA A 315 1.85 -23.49 38.98
CA ALA A 315 2.28 -23.71 40.37
C ALA A 315 1.50 -22.87 41.40
N HIS A 316 0.53 -23.51 42.06
CA HIS A 316 -0.45 -22.91 42.97
C HIS A 316 -0.11 -23.14 44.45
N SER A 317 -0.24 -22.10 45.29
CA SER A 317 0.01 -22.23 46.73
C SER A 317 -1.19 -22.85 47.46
N VAL A 318 -1.01 -24.02 48.08
CA VAL A 318 -2.09 -24.80 48.72
C VAL A 318 -1.77 -25.16 50.18
N ARG A 319 -2.74 -25.76 50.90
CA ARG A 319 -2.55 -26.13 52.31
C ARG A 319 -1.47 -27.20 52.50
N GLY A 320 -0.27 -26.74 52.87
CA GLY A 320 0.89 -27.58 53.17
C GLY A 320 1.78 -27.90 51.97
N GLY A 321 1.79 -27.07 50.93
CA GLY A 321 2.72 -27.21 49.80
C GLY A 321 2.42 -26.25 48.66
N VAL A 322 3.13 -26.47 47.55
CA VAL A 322 2.79 -25.89 46.24
C VAL A 322 2.26 -27.02 45.38
N GLU A 323 1.02 -26.92 44.93
CA GLU A 323 0.42 -27.82 43.95
C GLU A 323 0.92 -27.43 42.56
N LEU A 324 1.60 -28.33 41.86
CA LEU A 324 1.86 -28.18 40.44
C LEU A 324 0.89 -29.06 39.66
N ARG A 325 0.37 -28.53 38.55
CA ARG A 325 -0.40 -29.28 37.55
C ARG A 325 0.07 -28.88 36.16
N VAL A 326 0.34 -29.88 35.34
CA VAL A 326 0.97 -29.75 34.02
C VAL A 326 0.13 -30.50 32.99
N LEU A 327 -0.15 -29.85 31.87
CA LEU A 327 -0.73 -30.48 30.68
C LEU A 327 0.38 -30.74 29.67
N ARG A 328 0.73 -32.02 29.47
CA ARG A 328 1.63 -32.51 28.42
C ARG A 328 1.01 -33.76 27.78
N PRO A 329 0.13 -33.56 26.78
CA PRO A 329 -0.40 -34.63 25.94
C PRO A 329 0.72 -35.54 25.42
N HIS A 330 0.44 -36.84 25.31
CA HIS A 330 1.37 -37.89 24.88
C HIS A 330 2.65 -38.10 25.72
N ALA A 331 2.90 -37.31 26.78
CA ALA A 331 4.01 -37.57 27.69
C ALA A 331 3.77 -38.82 28.54
N THR A 332 4.85 -39.55 28.85
CA THR A 332 4.84 -40.74 29.70
C THR A 332 5.08 -40.38 31.17
N SER A 333 5.97 -39.43 31.43
CA SER A 333 6.24 -38.87 32.77
C SER A 333 6.54 -37.37 32.72
N VAL A 334 6.28 -36.67 33.83
CA VAL A 334 6.67 -35.27 34.04
C VAL A 334 7.37 -35.13 35.39
N THR A 335 8.61 -34.63 35.38
CA THR A 335 9.44 -34.42 36.57
C THR A 335 9.74 -32.93 36.76
N VAL A 336 9.38 -32.39 37.92
CA VAL A 336 9.70 -31.01 38.32
C VAL A 336 11.15 -30.93 38.80
N LEU A 337 11.86 -29.92 38.30
CA LEU A 337 13.21 -29.54 38.69
C LEU A 337 13.17 -28.16 39.35
N ALA A 338 13.30 -28.09 40.68
CA ALA A 338 13.12 -26.85 41.45
C ALA A 338 14.04 -26.78 42.68
N LYS A 339 14.92 -25.77 42.77
CA LYS A 339 15.79 -25.52 43.95
C LYS A 339 16.56 -26.77 44.44
N GLY A 340 17.04 -27.61 43.51
CA GLY A 340 17.75 -28.87 43.80
C GLY A 340 16.86 -30.08 44.12
N LEU A 341 15.54 -29.90 44.16
CA LEU A 341 14.57 -31.00 44.16
C LEU A 341 14.37 -31.48 42.71
N ARG A 342 14.52 -32.79 42.50
CA ARG A 342 14.03 -33.52 41.31
C ARG A 342 12.86 -34.39 41.78
N THR A 343 11.70 -34.27 41.15
CA THR A 343 10.47 -34.90 41.68
C THR A 343 9.42 -35.13 40.59
N GLU A 344 9.09 -36.40 40.37
CA GLU A 344 8.07 -36.85 39.42
C GLU A 344 6.65 -36.53 39.93
N LEU A 345 5.77 -36.09 39.03
CA LEU A 345 4.34 -35.85 39.28
C LEU A 345 3.54 -37.15 39.09
N ASN A 346 2.35 -37.22 39.71
CA ASN A 346 1.41 -38.30 39.43
C ASN A 346 0.84 -38.10 38.03
N ASN A 347 0.73 -39.17 37.24
CA ASN A 347 -0.01 -39.15 35.97
C ASN A 347 -1.51 -39.31 36.28
N ASP A 348 -2.30 -38.29 35.97
CA ASP A 348 -3.75 -38.25 36.23
C ASP A 348 -4.58 -38.73 35.01
N GLY A 349 -3.92 -39.19 33.94
CA GLY A 349 -4.52 -39.55 32.65
C GLY A 349 -4.63 -38.36 31.68
N ASP A 350 -4.90 -38.66 30.41
CA ASP A 350 -5.14 -37.67 29.34
C ASP A 350 -4.01 -36.62 29.14
N GLY A 351 -2.78 -36.96 29.50
CA GLY A 351 -1.63 -36.03 29.47
C GLY A 351 -1.63 -35.01 30.61
N LEU A 352 -2.50 -35.14 31.61
CA LEU A 352 -2.52 -34.32 32.80
C LEU A 352 -1.64 -34.96 33.90
N PHE A 353 -0.79 -34.15 34.52
CA PHE A 353 0.09 -34.56 35.61
C PHE A 353 -0.03 -33.61 36.79
N SER A 354 -0.04 -34.11 38.03
CA SER A 354 -0.13 -33.23 39.21
C SER A 354 0.58 -33.74 40.47
N GLY A 355 0.85 -32.83 41.40
CA GLY A 355 1.41 -33.17 42.70
C GLY A 355 1.65 -31.97 43.61
N VAL A 356 1.48 -32.18 44.91
CA VAL A 356 1.78 -31.18 45.95
C VAL A 356 3.21 -31.36 46.44
N LEU A 357 4.08 -30.44 46.07
CA LEU A 357 5.48 -30.37 46.49
C LEU A 357 5.57 -29.79 47.92
N PRO A 358 6.49 -30.28 48.77
CA PRO A 358 6.64 -29.84 50.17
C PRO A 358 7.37 -28.49 50.32
N LEU A 359 7.01 -27.50 49.49
CA LEU A 359 7.59 -26.16 49.45
C LEU A 359 6.68 -25.13 50.14
N ARG A 360 7.28 -24.06 50.68
CA ARG A 360 6.54 -22.98 51.39
C ARG A 360 6.09 -21.82 50.50
N THR A 361 6.70 -21.70 49.32
CA THR A 361 6.43 -20.66 48.32
C THR A 361 6.61 -21.28 46.94
N THR A 362 5.90 -20.79 45.94
CA THR A 362 6.17 -21.11 44.53
C THR A 362 7.67 -20.90 44.23
N PRO A 363 8.38 -21.89 43.67
CA PRO A 363 9.76 -21.74 43.22
C PRO A 363 9.79 -21.28 41.75
N GLU A 364 10.96 -20.85 41.28
CA GLU A 364 11.31 -21.05 39.87
C GLU A 364 11.55 -22.55 39.65
N TYR A 365 11.04 -23.09 38.53
CA TYR A 365 11.14 -24.49 38.20
C TYR A 365 11.17 -24.71 36.68
N ARG A 366 11.78 -25.83 36.28
CA ARG A 366 11.66 -26.41 34.94
C ARG A 366 11.02 -27.79 35.03
N LEU A 367 10.54 -28.27 33.90
CA LEU A 367 9.91 -29.58 33.74
C LEU A 367 10.81 -30.45 32.85
N LEU A 368 11.20 -31.62 33.34
CA LEU A 368 11.69 -32.69 32.48
C LEU A 368 10.49 -33.52 32.03
N VAL A 369 10.18 -33.50 30.74
CA VAL A 369 9.04 -34.20 30.14
C VAL A 369 9.55 -35.37 29.31
N THR A 370 9.11 -36.59 29.64
CA THR A 370 9.49 -37.81 28.90
C THR A 370 8.39 -38.18 27.91
N TYR A 371 8.79 -38.61 26.72
CA TYR A 371 7.90 -39.11 25.67
C TYR A 371 8.32 -40.53 25.26
N GLU A 372 7.42 -41.28 24.62
CA GLU A 372 7.78 -42.59 24.06
C GLU A 372 8.90 -42.43 23.01
N GLY A 373 9.90 -43.32 23.06
CA GLY A 373 11.12 -43.23 22.24
C GLY A 373 12.21 -42.26 22.74
N HIS A 374 11.93 -41.41 23.74
CA HIS A 374 12.88 -40.39 24.25
C HIS A 374 13.03 -40.47 25.78
N GLU A 375 13.71 -41.51 26.28
CA GLU A 375 13.85 -41.83 27.71
C GLU A 375 14.59 -40.74 28.53
N ASP A 376 15.58 -40.05 27.96
CA ASP A 376 16.31 -38.95 28.63
C ASP A 376 15.40 -37.75 28.97
N GLY A 377 14.31 -37.57 28.21
CA GLY A 377 13.35 -36.47 28.34
C GLY A 377 13.86 -35.10 27.86
N PHE A 378 12.94 -34.14 27.81
CA PHE A 378 13.20 -32.76 27.37
C PHE A 378 13.03 -31.79 28.56
N GLU A 379 14.07 -31.03 28.89
CA GLU A 379 14.01 -30.03 29.97
C GLU A 379 13.45 -28.71 29.45
N VAL A 380 12.17 -28.47 29.71
CA VAL A 380 11.41 -27.31 29.23
C VAL A 380 11.00 -26.38 30.37
N GLU A 381 10.69 -25.14 30.04
CA GLU A 381 9.96 -24.23 30.93
C GLU A 381 8.46 -24.57 30.92
N ASP A 382 7.71 -24.06 31.89
CA ASP A 382 6.26 -24.23 31.97
C ASP A 382 5.53 -22.93 31.57
N PRO A 383 4.84 -22.86 30.41
CA PRO A 383 4.07 -21.70 30.00
C PRO A 383 3.13 -21.17 31.09
N TYR A 384 2.55 -22.07 31.90
CA TYR A 384 1.53 -21.73 32.88
C TYR A 384 2.09 -21.17 34.20
N ARG A 385 3.42 -21.03 34.34
CA ARG A 385 4.03 -20.33 35.48
C ARG A 385 4.11 -18.80 35.30
N PHE A 386 3.87 -18.30 34.09
CA PHE A 386 4.10 -16.89 33.76
C PHE A 386 2.86 -16.02 34.00
N LEU A 387 3.08 -14.84 34.60
CA LEU A 387 2.04 -13.80 34.70
C LEU A 387 1.69 -13.23 33.31
N PRO A 388 0.55 -12.53 33.14
CA PRO A 388 0.23 -11.84 31.89
C PRO A 388 1.39 -10.97 31.38
N ALA A 389 1.72 -11.13 30.10
CA ALA A 389 2.73 -10.35 29.36
C ALA A 389 2.12 -9.16 28.59
N LEU A 390 0.88 -8.79 28.93
CA LEU A 390 0.15 -7.62 28.42
C LEU A 390 -0.41 -6.84 29.63
N GLY A 391 -0.39 -5.51 29.58
CA GLY A 391 -0.73 -4.63 30.70
C GLY A 391 -2.19 -4.17 30.72
N GLU A 392 -2.65 -3.76 31.91
CA GLU A 392 -3.99 -3.19 32.13
C GLU A 392 -4.26 -1.94 31.26
N LEU A 393 -3.23 -1.14 30.95
CA LEU A 393 -3.36 0.02 30.07
C LEU A 393 -3.61 -0.40 28.62
N ASP A 394 -2.90 -1.41 28.13
CA ASP A 394 -3.05 -1.93 26.77
C ASP A 394 -4.46 -2.51 26.60
N LEU A 395 -4.90 -3.32 27.58
CA LEU A 395 -6.25 -3.87 27.66
C LEU A 395 -7.33 -2.79 27.72
N HIS A 396 -7.12 -1.71 28.48
CA HIS A 396 -8.03 -0.57 28.55
C HIS A 396 -8.15 0.16 27.21
N LEU A 397 -7.03 0.47 26.55
CA LEU A 397 -7.01 1.16 25.25
C LEU A 397 -7.59 0.31 24.13
N ILE A 398 -7.40 -1.02 24.17
CA ILE A 398 -8.08 -1.98 23.28
C ILE A 398 -9.60 -1.91 23.49
N GLY A 399 -10.06 -1.94 24.74
CA GLY A 399 -11.49 -1.81 25.09
C GLY A 399 -12.12 -0.44 24.78
N GLU A 400 -11.31 0.63 24.72
CA GLU A 400 -11.76 1.92 24.19
C GLU A 400 -11.85 1.95 22.65
N GLY A 401 -11.06 1.11 21.97
CA GLY A 401 -10.78 1.20 20.53
C GLY A 401 -9.84 2.36 20.18
N ARG A 402 -8.83 2.62 21.03
CA ARG A 402 -7.94 3.80 20.95
C ARG A 402 -6.46 3.47 21.21
N HIS A 403 -6.07 2.22 20.98
CA HIS A 403 -4.71 1.74 21.11
C HIS A 403 -3.93 1.99 19.80
N GLU A 404 -3.33 3.19 19.69
CA GLU A 404 -2.62 3.65 18.47
C GLU A 404 -1.47 2.73 18.02
N GLU A 405 -0.84 2.01 18.95
CA GLU A 405 0.27 1.07 18.69
C GLU A 405 -0.19 -0.39 18.80
N LEU A 406 -1.38 -0.73 18.28
CA LEU A 406 -2.03 -2.04 18.50
C LEU A 406 -1.13 -3.24 18.17
N TRP A 407 -0.29 -3.11 17.15
CA TRP A 407 0.68 -4.13 16.72
C TRP A 407 1.75 -4.45 17.77
N ARG A 408 1.90 -3.64 18.82
CA ARG A 408 2.81 -3.88 19.97
C ARG A 408 2.11 -4.60 21.14
N ALA A 409 0.78 -4.59 21.15
CA ALA A 409 -0.06 -5.23 22.14
C ALA A 409 -0.58 -6.61 21.69
N LEU A 410 -1.05 -6.71 20.44
CA LEU A 410 -1.59 -7.94 19.85
C LEU A 410 -0.59 -8.60 18.88
N GLY A 411 -0.87 -9.86 18.53
CA GLY A 411 -0.07 -10.73 17.67
C GLY A 411 1.00 -11.53 18.42
N ALA A 412 1.92 -12.15 17.67
CA ALA A 412 3.08 -12.86 18.21
C ALA A 412 4.31 -11.94 18.37
N HIS A 413 4.88 -11.91 19.59
CA HIS A 413 6.00 -11.05 19.99
C HIS A 413 7.13 -11.82 20.70
N PRO A 414 8.28 -12.02 20.04
CA PRO A 414 9.52 -12.43 20.70
C PRO A 414 9.87 -11.45 21.83
N MET A 415 10.12 -11.98 23.03
CA MET A 415 10.46 -11.17 24.21
C MET A 415 11.19 -12.00 25.28
N THR A 416 11.80 -11.31 26.25
CA THR A 416 12.25 -11.94 27.50
C THR A 416 11.28 -11.60 28.62
N HIS A 417 10.46 -12.57 29.03
CA HIS A 417 9.47 -12.44 30.10
C HIS A 417 9.93 -13.16 31.36
N GLN A 418 9.89 -12.48 32.51
CA GLN A 418 10.33 -13.02 33.80
C GLN A 418 11.71 -13.75 33.77
N GLY A 419 12.65 -13.23 32.99
CA GLY A 419 14.01 -13.77 32.84
C GLY A 419 14.16 -14.92 31.82
N VAL A 420 13.11 -15.28 31.09
CA VAL A 420 13.09 -16.35 30.09
C VAL A 420 12.73 -15.79 28.72
N THR A 421 13.51 -16.17 27.68
CA THR A 421 13.22 -15.81 26.29
C THR A 421 12.16 -16.75 25.69
N GLY A 422 11.23 -16.19 24.93
CA GLY A 422 10.13 -16.89 24.27
C GLY A 422 9.27 -15.92 23.48
N THR A 423 8.06 -16.33 23.13
CA THR A 423 7.11 -15.50 22.37
C THR A 423 5.79 -15.34 23.13
N ARG A 424 5.34 -14.09 23.31
CA ARG A 424 3.96 -13.79 23.72
C ARG A 424 3.05 -13.89 22.51
N PHE A 425 2.02 -14.70 22.59
CA PHE A 425 0.94 -14.75 21.60
C PHE A 425 -0.30 -14.07 22.20
N THR A 426 -0.90 -13.15 21.44
CA THR A 426 -2.02 -12.32 21.88
C THR A 426 -3.03 -12.12 20.74
N VAL A 427 -4.31 -12.44 20.95
CA VAL A 427 -5.34 -12.38 19.89
C VAL A 427 -6.70 -11.95 20.43
N TRP A 428 -7.47 -11.18 19.66
CA TRP A 428 -8.82 -10.75 20.03
C TRP A 428 -9.87 -11.74 19.47
N ALA A 429 -10.62 -12.40 20.35
CA ALA A 429 -11.64 -13.39 20.00
C ALA A 429 -12.75 -13.44 21.10
N PRO A 430 -13.57 -12.38 21.24
CA PRO A 430 -14.50 -12.18 22.36
C PRO A 430 -15.63 -13.22 22.46
N ASN A 431 -16.05 -13.87 21.37
CA ASN A 431 -17.07 -14.93 21.39
C ASN A 431 -16.48 -16.34 21.59
N ALA A 432 -15.16 -16.50 21.51
CA ALA A 432 -14.51 -17.82 21.62
C ALA A 432 -14.77 -18.46 22.98
N ARG A 433 -14.93 -19.78 22.99
CA ARG A 433 -15.02 -20.59 24.22
C ARG A 433 -13.65 -20.97 24.79
N GLY A 434 -12.63 -20.89 23.96
CA GLY A 434 -11.25 -21.27 24.22
C GLY A 434 -10.42 -20.96 22.98
N VAL A 435 -9.16 -20.60 23.18
CA VAL A 435 -8.18 -20.41 22.09
C VAL A 435 -6.91 -21.17 22.45
N ARG A 436 -6.24 -21.76 21.46
CA ARG A 436 -5.00 -22.51 21.58
C ARG A 436 -3.98 -21.98 20.56
N VAL A 437 -2.70 -22.06 20.88
CA VAL A 437 -1.63 -21.82 19.88
C VAL A 437 -1.22 -23.16 19.27
N VAL A 438 -1.21 -23.24 17.94
CA VAL A 438 -0.73 -24.40 17.16
C VAL A 438 0.37 -23.96 16.21
N GLY A 439 1.32 -24.84 15.90
CA GLY A 439 2.48 -24.52 15.07
C GLY A 439 3.39 -25.70 14.80
N ASP A 440 4.53 -25.44 14.18
CA ASP A 440 5.57 -26.46 13.93
C ASP A 440 6.07 -27.10 15.24
N PHE A 441 6.28 -26.30 16.28
CA PHE A 441 6.77 -26.67 17.60
C PHE A 441 5.84 -27.58 18.43
N ASN A 442 4.58 -27.79 17.99
CA ASN A 442 3.69 -28.82 18.54
C ASN A 442 3.05 -29.72 17.47
N PHE A 443 3.67 -29.81 16.28
CA PHE A 443 3.17 -30.64 15.16
C PHE A 443 1.70 -30.32 14.78
N TRP A 444 1.28 -29.08 14.96
CA TRP A 444 -0.08 -28.57 14.78
C TRP A 444 -1.16 -29.12 15.73
N ASP A 445 -0.78 -29.76 16.85
CA ASP A 445 -1.71 -30.24 17.88
C ASP A 445 -2.05 -29.16 18.94
N GLY A 446 -3.29 -28.67 18.92
CA GLY A 446 -3.79 -27.68 19.87
C GLY A 446 -3.95 -28.18 21.31
N SER A 447 -3.89 -29.50 21.56
CA SER A 447 -4.20 -30.08 22.87
C SER A 447 -3.23 -29.64 23.99
N GLY A 448 -2.00 -29.23 23.64
CA GLY A 448 -0.95 -28.87 24.60
C GLY A 448 -0.93 -27.42 25.10
N PHE A 449 -1.46 -26.44 24.34
CA PHE A 449 -1.25 -25.00 24.60
C PHE A 449 -2.53 -24.13 24.55
N PRO A 450 -3.55 -24.38 25.40
CA PRO A 450 -4.66 -23.44 25.60
C PRO A 450 -4.21 -22.11 26.24
N MET A 451 -4.77 -21.00 25.75
CA MET A 451 -4.51 -19.62 26.17
C MET A 451 -5.48 -19.17 27.27
N ARG A 452 -5.14 -18.12 28.03
CA ARG A 452 -6.07 -17.47 28.98
C ARG A 452 -6.76 -16.26 28.35
N SER A 453 -8.02 -16.03 28.70
CA SER A 453 -8.75 -14.80 28.39
C SER A 453 -8.42 -13.72 29.42
N LEU A 454 -8.04 -12.53 28.96
CA LEU A 454 -7.72 -11.36 29.77
C LEU A 454 -8.98 -10.52 30.06
N GLY A 455 -10.02 -11.20 30.57
CA GLY A 455 -11.26 -10.61 31.04
C GLY A 455 -12.16 -10.03 29.93
N ALA A 456 -12.85 -8.94 30.24
CA ALA A 456 -13.95 -8.41 29.43
C ALA A 456 -13.53 -7.78 28.08
N THR A 457 -12.23 -7.72 27.77
CA THR A 457 -11.69 -7.23 26.49
C THR A 457 -11.84 -8.23 25.34
N GLY A 458 -12.03 -9.51 25.66
CA GLY A 458 -12.00 -10.58 24.66
C GLY A 458 -10.61 -10.90 24.10
N VAL A 459 -9.54 -10.33 24.67
CA VAL A 459 -8.16 -10.67 24.33
C VAL A 459 -7.78 -12.00 25.00
N TRP A 460 -7.17 -12.90 24.24
CA TRP A 460 -6.56 -14.14 24.71
C TRP A 460 -5.04 -14.02 24.67
N GLU A 461 -4.36 -14.56 25.66
CA GLU A 461 -2.90 -14.47 25.82
C GLU A 461 -2.27 -15.80 26.27
N LEU A 462 -1.05 -16.06 25.79
CA LEU A 462 -0.15 -17.09 26.30
C LEU A 462 1.30 -16.72 25.98
N PHE A 463 2.21 -16.85 26.95
CA PHE A 463 3.65 -16.79 26.70
C PHE A 463 4.21 -18.22 26.54
N LEU A 464 4.85 -18.49 25.39
CA LEU A 464 5.53 -19.77 25.12
C LEU A 464 7.06 -19.59 25.17
N PRO A 465 7.73 -20.09 26.22
CA PRO A 465 9.19 -20.12 26.33
C PRO A 465 9.86 -20.84 25.16
N GLY A 466 11.03 -20.36 24.75
CA GLY A 466 11.87 -21.02 23.73
C GLY A 466 11.38 -20.89 22.28
N ILE A 467 10.17 -20.39 22.04
CA ILE A 467 9.66 -20.05 20.71
C ILE A 467 10.18 -18.66 20.32
N GLY A 468 10.73 -18.51 19.11
CA GLY A 468 11.33 -17.27 18.61
C GLY A 468 11.14 -17.11 17.10
N ASP A 469 11.96 -16.25 16.47
CA ASP A 469 11.87 -15.94 15.04
C ASP A 469 11.86 -17.19 14.14
N GLY A 470 11.03 -17.15 13.10
CA GLY A 470 10.90 -18.19 12.08
C GLY A 470 9.91 -19.30 12.40
N ALA A 471 9.42 -19.41 13.64
CA ALA A 471 8.45 -20.44 14.02
C ALA A 471 7.08 -20.22 13.34
N LEU A 472 6.53 -21.26 12.72
CA LEU A 472 5.21 -21.26 12.08
C LEU A 472 4.10 -21.45 13.12
N TYR A 473 3.03 -20.66 13.05
CA TYR A 473 1.90 -20.79 13.97
C TYR A 473 0.53 -20.33 13.41
N LYS A 474 -0.53 -20.73 14.10
CA LYS A 474 -1.94 -20.30 13.96
C LYS A 474 -2.63 -20.30 15.33
N PHE A 475 -3.80 -19.69 15.40
CA PHE A 475 -4.72 -19.81 16.53
C PHE A 475 -5.80 -20.86 16.25
N GLU A 476 -5.87 -21.91 17.05
CA GLU A 476 -6.99 -22.84 17.04
C GLU A 476 -8.08 -22.33 17.99
N ILE A 477 -9.21 -21.89 17.42
CA ILE A 477 -10.29 -21.22 18.14
C ILE A 477 -11.49 -22.17 18.31
N MET A 478 -11.95 -22.35 19.55
CA MET A 478 -13.20 -23.03 19.87
C MET A 478 -14.36 -22.06 19.68
N ARG A 479 -15.16 -22.29 18.64
CA ARG A 479 -16.35 -21.50 18.28
C ARG A 479 -17.48 -21.69 19.32
N PRO A 480 -18.50 -20.80 19.39
CA PRO A 480 -19.60 -20.90 20.36
C PRO A 480 -20.37 -22.23 20.36
N ASP A 481 -20.52 -22.86 19.19
CA ASP A 481 -21.15 -24.19 19.03
C ASP A 481 -20.29 -25.34 19.57
N GLY A 482 -18.99 -25.10 19.79
CA GLY A 482 -18.00 -26.09 20.20
C GLY A 482 -17.21 -26.72 19.05
N SER A 483 -17.39 -26.24 17.81
CA SER A 483 -16.51 -26.59 16.69
C SER A 483 -15.17 -25.85 16.77
N TYR A 484 -14.21 -26.25 15.92
CA TYR A 484 -12.86 -25.70 15.88
C TYR A 484 -12.50 -25.18 14.50
N THR A 485 -11.80 -24.05 14.46
CA THR A 485 -11.13 -23.53 13.24
C THR A 485 -9.74 -23.01 13.57
N GLN A 486 -8.77 -23.30 12.69
CA GLN A 486 -7.42 -22.74 12.77
C GLN A 486 -7.34 -21.46 11.93
N ARG A 487 -7.01 -20.33 12.58
CA ARG A 487 -6.90 -19.01 11.96
C ARG A 487 -5.45 -18.54 11.89
N ALA A 488 -5.09 -17.85 10.81
CA ALA A 488 -3.91 -16.98 10.82
C ALA A 488 -4.09 -15.85 11.85
N ASP A 489 -2.99 -15.31 12.37
CA ASP A 489 -3.01 -14.12 13.22
C ASP A 489 -3.41 -12.87 12.41
N PRO A 490 -4.49 -12.15 12.76
CA PRO A 490 -4.82 -10.85 12.14
C PRO A 490 -3.69 -9.83 12.22
N MET A 491 -2.82 -9.96 13.24
CA MET A 491 -1.67 -9.10 13.51
C MET A 491 -0.34 -9.73 13.04
N ALA A 492 -0.40 -10.75 12.17
CA ALA A 492 0.79 -11.40 11.64
C ALA A 492 1.73 -10.39 10.99
N ARG A 493 2.97 -10.34 11.46
CA ARG A 493 4.03 -9.47 10.92
C ARG A 493 4.81 -10.12 9.75
N ARG A 494 4.54 -11.40 9.49
CA ARG A 494 5.05 -12.23 8.38
C ARG A 494 4.16 -13.47 8.22
N THR A 495 4.15 -14.03 7.02
CA THR A 495 3.31 -15.15 6.58
C THR A 495 4.14 -16.20 5.82
N GLU A 496 3.60 -17.41 5.71
CA GLU A 496 4.04 -18.36 4.68
C GLU A 496 3.65 -17.88 3.27
N VAL A 497 4.35 -18.37 2.25
CA VAL A 497 4.07 -18.05 0.84
C VAL A 497 2.76 -18.73 0.40
N PRO A 498 1.75 -17.97 -0.08
CA PRO A 498 0.48 -18.54 -0.55
C PRO A 498 0.70 -19.63 -1.64
N PRO A 499 -0.06 -20.74 -1.62
CA PRO A 499 -1.30 -20.96 -0.87
C PRO A 499 -1.12 -21.45 0.58
N ALA A 500 0.10 -21.55 1.10
CA ALA A 500 0.31 -21.77 2.53
C ALA A 500 -0.12 -20.53 3.35
N ASN A 501 -0.49 -20.72 4.62
CA ASN A 501 -1.28 -19.73 5.35
C ASN A 501 -1.09 -19.76 6.88
N ALA A 502 0.04 -20.27 7.38
CA ALA A 502 0.48 -19.96 8.73
C ALA A 502 1.05 -18.53 8.84
N SER A 503 0.94 -17.98 10.04
CA SER A 503 1.67 -16.80 10.46
C SER A 503 3.06 -17.22 10.92
N ILE A 504 4.05 -16.33 10.79
CA ILE A 504 5.44 -16.61 11.19
C ILE A 504 5.85 -15.66 12.32
N VAL A 505 6.31 -16.22 13.44
CA VAL A 505 6.88 -15.42 14.53
C VAL A 505 8.07 -14.64 13.98
N THR A 506 8.08 -13.31 14.16
CA THR A 506 9.04 -12.43 13.49
C THR A 506 9.67 -11.42 14.44
N GLU A 507 10.98 -11.28 14.35
CA GLU A 507 11.75 -10.16 14.91
C GLU A 507 12.35 -9.32 13.77
N SER A 508 12.43 -8.00 13.94
CA SER A 508 13.07 -7.11 12.95
C SER A 508 14.54 -6.95 13.29
N HIS A 509 15.40 -7.06 12.28
CA HIS A 509 16.84 -6.84 12.37
C HIS A 509 17.33 -5.80 11.33
N HIS A 510 16.41 -5.07 10.71
CA HIS A 510 16.72 -4.00 9.76
C HIS A 510 17.21 -2.72 10.47
N GLU A 511 18.42 -2.28 10.13
CA GLU A 511 18.94 -0.95 10.49
C GLU A 511 18.71 0.02 9.32
N TRP A 512 17.88 1.04 9.53
CA TRP A 512 17.55 2.06 8.52
C TRP A 512 18.73 3.00 8.23
N GLY A 513 18.91 3.37 6.95
CA GLY A 513 19.91 4.33 6.47
C GLY A 513 19.33 5.63 5.92
N ASP A 514 18.05 5.90 6.16
CA ASP A 514 17.24 6.93 5.51
C ASP A 514 16.99 8.19 6.34
N GLN A 515 17.68 8.37 7.47
CA GLN A 515 17.45 9.48 8.40
C GLN A 515 17.46 10.89 7.73
N GLU A 516 18.21 11.10 6.65
CA GLU A 516 18.22 12.36 5.89
C GLU A 516 16.91 12.60 5.11
N TRP A 517 16.21 11.54 4.68
CA TRP A 517 14.86 11.60 4.12
C TRP A 517 13.84 11.88 5.23
N MET A 518 13.83 11.03 6.26
CA MET A 518 12.86 11.11 7.37
C MET A 518 12.91 12.43 8.15
N THR A 519 14.07 13.12 8.16
CA THR A 519 14.21 14.45 8.78
C THR A 519 13.62 15.58 7.90
N ARG A 520 13.62 15.42 6.58
CA ARG A 520 13.11 16.43 5.62
C ARG A 520 11.67 16.19 5.16
N ARG A 521 11.11 15.01 5.43
CA ARG A 521 9.75 14.65 5.02
C ARG A 521 8.75 15.68 5.55
N GLY A 522 8.02 16.33 4.65
CA GLY A 522 7.08 17.40 4.99
C GLY A 522 7.66 18.79 5.21
N GLU A 523 8.96 19.05 4.96
CA GLU A 523 9.54 20.42 4.98
C GLU A 523 8.80 21.37 4.01
N VAL A 524 8.32 20.84 2.89
CA VAL A 524 7.41 21.52 1.96
C VAL A 524 6.08 20.75 1.96
N PRO A 525 4.92 21.41 2.17
CA PRO A 525 3.62 20.75 2.06
C PRO A 525 3.41 20.15 0.66
N VAL A 526 2.85 18.94 0.57
CA VAL A 526 2.70 18.20 -0.70
C VAL A 526 1.96 18.99 -1.80
N HIS A 527 1.02 19.86 -1.43
CA HIS A 527 0.33 20.74 -2.38
C HIS A 527 1.23 21.83 -2.98
N GLU A 528 2.24 22.32 -2.24
CA GLU A 528 3.28 23.24 -2.74
C GLU A 528 4.52 22.52 -3.31
N ALA A 529 4.52 21.18 -3.39
CA ALA A 529 5.67 20.36 -3.80
C ALA A 529 5.49 19.70 -5.19
N PRO A 530 6.59 19.34 -5.90
CA PRO A 530 6.52 18.52 -7.11
C PRO A 530 6.22 17.05 -6.76
N LEU A 531 5.02 16.58 -7.13
CA LEU A 531 4.58 15.20 -6.93
C LEU A 531 4.30 14.56 -8.30
N SER A 532 5.26 13.77 -8.76
CA SER A 532 5.17 12.95 -9.97
C SER A 532 5.44 11.50 -9.58
N VAL A 533 4.41 10.66 -9.73
CA VAL A 533 4.30 9.31 -9.18
C VAL A 533 4.40 8.27 -10.30
N TYR A 534 5.24 7.27 -10.10
CA TYR A 534 5.28 6.05 -10.93
C TYR A 534 4.55 4.93 -10.18
N GLU A 535 3.39 4.50 -10.67
CA GLU A 535 2.58 3.44 -10.06
C GLU A 535 3.07 2.05 -10.52
N VAL A 536 3.23 1.11 -9.57
CA VAL A 536 3.95 -0.16 -9.77
C VAL A 536 3.27 -1.34 -9.05
N HIS A 537 2.89 -2.36 -9.80
CA HIS A 537 2.64 -3.70 -9.23
C HIS A 537 3.99 -4.43 -9.04
N LEU A 538 4.52 -4.42 -7.81
CA LEU A 538 5.88 -4.93 -7.53
C LEU A 538 6.14 -6.36 -8.07
N PRO A 539 5.25 -7.36 -7.91
CA PRO A 539 5.50 -8.71 -8.41
C PRO A 539 5.63 -8.83 -9.93
N SER A 540 5.03 -7.91 -10.70
CA SER A 540 5.02 -7.99 -12.17
C SER A 540 5.79 -6.87 -12.87
N TRP A 541 6.26 -5.82 -12.17
CA TRP A 541 7.15 -4.82 -12.78
C TRP A 541 8.33 -5.47 -13.49
N ARG A 542 8.95 -6.48 -12.86
CA ARG A 542 9.84 -7.45 -13.49
C ARG A 542 9.62 -8.81 -12.82
N PRO A 543 8.91 -9.76 -13.47
CA PRO A 543 8.53 -11.02 -12.83
C PRO A 543 9.72 -11.81 -12.27
N GLY A 544 9.55 -12.38 -11.07
CA GLY A 544 10.56 -13.19 -10.40
C GLY A 544 11.64 -12.42 -9.63
N LEU A 545 11.55 -11.09 -9.50
CA LEU A 545 12.42 -10.33 -8.60
C LEU A 545 11.91 -10.34 -7.15
N THR A 546 12.84 -10.50 -6.21
CA THR A 546 12.62 -10.24 -4.77
C THR A 546 12.72 -8.75 -4.44
N TYR A 547 12.25 -8.34 -3.25
CA TYR A 547 12.41 -6.96 -2.76
C TYR A 547 13.88 -6.50 -2.76
N ARG A 548 14.84 -7.37 -2.42
CA ARG A 548 16.28 -7.06 -2.49
C ARG A 548 16.78 -6.81 -3.92
N GLN A 549 16.23 -7.50 -4.93
CA GLN A 549 16.59 -7.30 -6.33
C GLN A 549 15.91 -6.06 -6.93
N LEU A 550 14.68 -5.76 -6.50
CA LEU A 550 14.01 -4.49 -6.79
C LEU A 550 14.78 -3.31 -6.23
N ALA A 551 15.29 -3.40 -4.99
CA ALA A 551 16.08 -2.35 -4.33
C ALA A 551 17.35 -1.93 -5.11
N VAL A 552 17.87 -2.79 -5.99
CA VAL A 552 19.00 -2.47 -6.89
C VAL A 552 18.54 -1.84 -8.21
N GLN A 553 17.33 -2.16 -8.69
CA GLN A 553 16.85 -1.81 -10.04
C GLN A 553 15.85 -0.65 -10.06
N LEU A 554 14.83 -0.71 -9.20
CA LEU A 554 13.71 0.24 -9.20
C LEU A 554 14.15 1.66 -8.80
N PRO A 555 14.92 1.89 -7.71
CA PRO A 555 15.35 3.25 -7.35
C PRO A 555 16.20 3.90 -8.45
N LYS A 556 17.01 3.10 -9.16
CA LYS A 556 17.79 3.58 -10.31
C LYS A 556 16.89 3.96 -11.48
N TYR A 557 15.90 3.14 -11.81
CA TYR A 557 15.00 3.38 -12.94
C TYR A 557 14.11 4.61 -12.72
N VAL A 558 13.44 4.67 -11.57
CA VAL A 558 12.53 5.78 -11.21
C VAL A 558 13.29 7.12 -11.17
N LYS A 559 14.50 7.13 -10.60
CA LYS A 559 15.39 8.30 -10.57
C LYS A 559 15.96 8.69 -11.93
N ASP A 560 16.26 7.73 -12.80
CA ASP A 560 16.71 8.00 -14.18
C ASP A 560 15.60 8.67 -15.01
N LEU A 561 14.33 8.38 -14.72
CA LEU A 561 13.16 9.03 -15.33
C LEU A 561 12.66 10.27 -14.57
N GLY A 562 13.29 10.65 -13.46
CA GLY A 562 13.02 11.89 -12.73
C GLY A 562 11.70 11.95 -11.94
N PHE A 563 10.97 10.85 -11.80
CA PHE A 563 9.81 10.78 -10.91
C PHE A 563 10.24 11.10 -9.47
N THR A 564 9.35 11.71 -8.66
CA THR A 564 9.66 12.05 -7.27
C THR A 564 9.20 10.96 -6.29
N HIS A 565 8.20 10.15 -6.66
CA HIS A 565 7.64 9.09 -5.82
C HIS A 565 7.34 7.83 -6.64
N VAL A 566 7.22 6.70 -5.93
CA VAL A 566 6.53 5.50 -6.41
C VAL A 566 5.22 5.32 -5.64
N GLU A 567 4.21 4.73 -6.27
CA GLU A 567 3.00 4.21 -5.60
C GLU A 567 2.94 2.70 -5.84
N PHE A 568 2.90 1.92 -4.76
CA PHE A 568 2.84 0.47 -4.83
C PHE A 568 1.41 -0.02 -4.68
N MET A 569 0.91 -0.75 -5.67
CA MET A 569 -0.28 -1.58 -5.54
C MET A 569 -0.15 -2.55 -4.33
N PRO A 570 -1.24 -3.00 -3.70
CA PRO A 570 -1.23 -3.36 -2.29
C PRO A 570 -0.19 -4.41 -1.91
N VAL A 571 0.78 -3.98 -1.09
CA VAL A 571 1.92 -4.82 -0.68
C VAL A 571 1.58 -5.78 0.46
N ALA A 572 0.46 -5.60 1.14
CA ALA A 572 0.00 -6.45 2.25
C ALA A 572 -0.29 -7.88 1.78
N GLU A 573 -0.19 -8.87 2.67
CA GLU A 573 -0.36 -10.27 2.27
C GLU A 573 -1.80 -10.58 1.84
N HIS A 574 -1.92 -11.19 0.67
CA HIS A 574 -3.16 -11.53 -0.03
C HIS A 574 -3.02 -12.96 -0.60
N PRO A 575 -4.05 -13.83 -0.59
CA PRO A 575 -3.88 -15.23 -0.98
C PRO A 575 -3.81 -15.43 -2.50
N PHE A 576 -4.54 -14.62 -3.28
CA PHE A 576 -4.67 -14.75 -4.72
C PHE A 576 -4.00 -13.58 -5.47
N GLY A 577 -2.95 -13.87 -6.24
CA GLY A 577 -2.19 -12.84 -6.98
C GLY A 577 -3.00 -12.15 -8.10
N GLY A 578 -4.04 -12.80 -8.62
CA GLY A 578 -4.96 -12.19 -9.59
C GLY A 578 -5.97 -11.21 -8.96
N SER A 579 -5.85 -10.91 -7.66
CA SER A 579 -6.49 -9.74 -7.03
C SER A 579 -5.60 -8.48 -7.07
N TRP A 580 -4.37 -8.61 -7.61
CA TRP A 580 -3.32 -7.58 -7.66
C TRP A 580 -2.93 -6.95 -6.30
N GLY A 581 -3.40 -7.53 -5.20
CA GLY A 581 -3.21 -7.05 -3.83
C GLY A 581 -4.53 -6.72 -3.10
N TYR A 582 -5.61 -6.39 -3.82
CA TYR A 582 -6.82 -5.82 -3.22
C TYR A 582 -7.67 -6.79 -2.38
N GLN A 583 -7.35 -8.09 -2.35
CA GLN A 583 -7.99 -9.06 -1.43
C GLN A 583 -7.04 -9.45 -0.30
N VAL A 584 -6.77 -8.49 0.59
CA VAL A 584 -5.82 -8.62 1.72
C VAL A 584 -6.37 -9.56 2.81
N THR A 585 -5.51 -10.44 3.34
CA THR A 585 -5.78 -11.25 4.53
C THR A 585 -4.77 -11.01 5.66
N GLY A 586 -3.51 -10.69 5.34
CA GLY A 586 -2.45 -10.38 6.30
C GLY A 586 -2.11 -8.90 6.33
N PHE A 587 -3.01 -8.08 6.89
CA PHE A 587 -2.92 -6.61 6.89
C PHE A 587 -1.61 -6.06 7.50
N TYR A 588 -0.99 -6.77 8.44
CA TYR A 588 0.24 -6.37 9.13
C TYR A 588 1.51 -7.03 8.56
N ALA A 589 1.45 -7.74 7.43
CA ALA A 589 2.61 -8.37 6.78
C ALA A 589 2.73 -7.92 5.31
N PRO A 590 3.91 -7.48 4.83
CA PRO A 590 4.16 -7.39 3.39
C PRO A 590 4.22 -8.80 2.78
N THR A 591 3.78 -8.95 1.53
CA THR A 591 3.60 -10.26 0.89
C THR A 591 4.90 -11.06 0.82
N SER A 592 4.85 -12.25 1.41
CA SER A 592 5.98 -13.19 1.53
C SER A 592 6.50 -13.70 0.19
N ARG A 593 5.72 -13.55 -0.89
CA ARG A 593 6.09 -13.89 -2.28
C ARG A 593 7.41 -13.27 -2.73
N MET A 594 7.77 -12.10 -2.19
CA MET A 594 8.92 -11.31 -2.65
C MET A 594 10.08 -11.24 -1.64
N GLY A 595 9.93 -11.85 -0.46
CA GLY A 595 10.95 -11.87 0.60
C GLY A 595 10.37 -11.75 2.00
N THR A 596 11.21 -11.33 2.94
CA THR A 596 10.85 -11.03 4.34
C THR A 596 10.46 -9.56 4.52
N PRO A 597 9.83 -9.18 5.65
CA PRO A 597 9.58 -7.78 5.99
C PRO A 597 10.81 -6.88 5.95
N ASP A 598 11.98 -7.40 6.36
CA ASP A 598 13.24 -6.62 6.35
C ASP A 598 13.84 -6.47 4.95
N ASP A 599 13.42 -7.30 4.00
CA ASP A 599 13.72 -7.14 2.58
C ASP A 599 12.85 -6.03 1.98
N PHE A 600 11.59 -5.89 2.41
CA PHE A 600 10.72 -4.78 2.05
C PHE A 600 11.19 -3.45 2.65
N ARG A 601 11.57 -3.43 3.95
CA ARG A 601 12.23 -2.25 4.57
C ARG A 601 13.45 -1.80 3.77
N TYR A 602 14.27 -2.74 3.30
CA TYR A 602 15.44 -2.43 2.48
C TYR A 602 15.10 -1.88 1.08
N LEU A 603 13.96 -2.23 0.49
CA LEU A 603 13.45 -1.59 -0.72
C LEU A 603 13.09 -0.13 -0.44
N VAL A 604 12.38 0.15 0.65
CA VAL A 604 11.99 1.51 1.06
C VAL A 604 13.22 2.36 1.40
N ASP A 605 14.15 1.85 2.22
CA ASP A 605 15.43 2.50 2.52
C ASP A 605 16.22 2.87 1.25
N SER A 606 16.25 1.96 0.27
CA SER A 606 16.94 2.18 -1.00
C SER A 606 16.27 3.23 -1.90
N LEU A 607 14.96 3.45 -1.74
CA LEU A 607 14.19 4.51 -2.42
C LEU A 607 14.41 5.86 -1.73
N HIS A 608 14.26 5.92 -0.40
CA HIS A 608 14.51 7.12 0.39
C HIS A 608 15.94 7.64 0.23
N ARG A 609 16.95 6.74 0.22
CA ARG A 609 18.35 7.07 -0.05
C ARG A 609 18.64 7.40 -1.52
N ALA A 610 17.75 7.03 -2.44
CA ALA A 610 17.75 7.58 -3.80
C ALA A 610 17.07 8.96 -3.88
N GLY A 611 16.33 9.39 -2.87
CA GLY A 611 15.52 10.61 -2.87
C GLY A 611 14.17 10.43 -3.56
N ILE A 612 13.60 9.22 -3.48
CA ILE A 612 12.30 8.84 -4.04
C ILE A 612 11.38 8.47 -2.86
N GLY A 613 10.21 9.10 -2.78
CA GLY A 613 9.24 8.79 -1.75
C GLY A 613 8.38 7.57 -2.08
N VAL A 614 7.81 6.93 -1.06
CA VAL A 614 7.04 5.68 -1.21
C VAL A 614 5.59 5.85 -0.73
N LEU A 615 4.65 5.76 -1.68
CA LEU A 615 3.21 5.64 -1.44
C LEU A 615 2.82 4.15 -1.54
N VAL A 616 1.81 3.72 -0.79
CA VAL A 616 1.29 2.35 -0.79
C VAL A 616 -0.23 2.36 -0.86
N ASP A 617 -0.80 1.52 -1.72
CA ASP A 617 -2.22 1.22 -1.73
C ASP A 617 -2.62 0.46 -0.47
N TRP A 618 -3.49 1.10 0.30
CA TRP A 618 -4.03 0.59 1.54
C TRP A 618 -5.52 0.27 1.35
N VAL A 619 -5.94 -0.92 1.78
CA VAL A 619 -7.24 -1.51 1.42
C VAL A 619 -8.13 -1.71 2.64
N PRO A 620 -8.59 -0.62 3.30
CA PRO A 620 -9.47 -0.71 4.47
C PRO A 620 -10.93 -0.97 4.12
N ALA A 621 -11.31 -1.02 2.84
CA ALA A 621 -12.70 -1.08 2.40
C ALA A 621 -13.36 -2.45 2.62
N HIS A 622 -12.60 -3.54 2.42
CA HIS A 622 -13.12 -4.91 2.39
C HIS A 622 -12.04 -5.97 2.64
N PHE A 623 -12.46 -7.22 2.85
CA PHE A 623 -11.58 -8.39 2.97
C PHE A 623 -12.25 -9.66 2.40
N PRO A 624 -11.50 -10.69 1.95
CA PRO A 624 -12.08 -11.89 1.34
C PRO A 624 -12.66 -12.87 2.37
N ARG A 625 -13.43 -13.85 1.89
CA ARG A 625 -14.18 -14.83 2.71
C ARG A 625 -13.37 -16.04 3.19
N ASP A 626 -12.05 -15.97 3.13
CA ASP A 626 -11.14 -17.05 3.55
C ASP A 626 -11.42 -17.51 5.00
N ASP A 627 -11.76 -18.79 5.16
CA ASP A 627 -12.21 -19.41 6.42
C ASP A 627 -11.08 -19.63 7.46
N TRP A 628 -9.85 -19.39 7.04
CA TRP A 628 -8.64 -19.33 7.85
C TRP A 628 -8.21 -17.89 8.17
N ALA A 629 -8.83 -16.88 7.56
CA ALA A 629 -8.56 -15.45 7.77
C ALA A 629 -9.63 -14.82 8.68
N LEU A 630 -10.03 -13.56 8.43
CA LEU A 630 -10.89 -12.75 9.31
C LEU A 630 -12.38 -13.15 9.29
N ALA A 631 -12.87 -13.87 8.28
CA ALA A 631 -14.30 -14.16 8.07
C ALA A 631 -14.89 -15.06 9.18
N GLU A 632 -15.92 -14.60 9.87
CA GLU A 632 -16.49 -15.19 11.08
C GLU A 632 -15.44 -15.59 12.13
N PHE A 633 -14.38 -14.78 12.31
CA PHE A 633 -13.11 -15.16 12.98
C PHE A 633 -13.28 -16.09 14.20
N ASP A 634 -14.07 -15.67 15.20
CA ASP A 634 -14.32 -16.41 16.44
C ASP A 634 -15.61 -17.26 16.46
N GLY A 635 -16.21 -17.51 15.29
CA GLY A 635 -17.44 -18.29 15.09
C GLY A 635 -18.71 -17.44 14.99
N ARG A 636 -18.57 -16.12 14.80
CA ARG A 636 -19.61 -15.13 14.49
C ARG A 636 -18.99 -13.98 13.69
N PRO A 637 -19.80 -13.13 13.02
CA PRO A 637 -19.38 -11.81 12.57
C PRO A 637 -18.59 -11.06 13.66
N LEU A 638 -17.34 -10.72 13.36
CA LEU A 638 -16.39 -10.11 14.29
C LEU A 638 -15.70 -8.89 13.69
N TYR A 639 -15.12 -9.06 12.50
CA TYR A 639 -14.48 -8.00 11.72
C TYR A 639 -15.46 -7.41 10.70
N GLU A 640 -16.37 -8.24 10.18
CA GLU A 640 -17.49 -7.86 9.35
C GLU A 640 -18.72 -7.43 10.16
N HIS A 641 -19.54 -6.57 9.58
CA HIS A 641 -20.75 -6.07 10.24
C HIS A 641 -21.81 -7.17 10.44
N SER A 642 -22.48 -7.17 11.60
CA SER A 642 -23.40 -8.25 12.00
C SER A 642 -24.77 -8.28 11.29
N ASP A 643 -25.17 -7.19 10.64
CA ASP A 643 -26.31 -7.15 9.71
C ASP A 643 -25.85 -7.63 8.31
N PRO A 644 -26.40 -8.73 7.77
CA PRO A 644 -26.04 -9.25 6.45
C PRO A 644 -26.14 -8.25 5.30
N ALA A 645 -27.03 -7.26 5.36
CA ALA A 645 -27.17 -6.23 4.32
C ALA A 645 -25.94 -5.30 4.25
N ARG A 646 -25.29 -5.05 5.39
CA ARG A 646 -24.05 -4.24 5.52
C ARG A 646 -22.78 -5.09 5.58
N ALA A 647 -22.89 -6.42 5.58
CA ALA A 647 -21.74 -7.31 5.84
C ALA A 647 -20.83 -7.53 4.62
N ALA A 648 -21.27 -7.18 3.40
CA ALA A 648 -20.66 -7.65 2.17
C ALA A 648 -20.93 -6.75 0.95
N HIS A 649 -19.88 -6.54 0.15
CA HIS A 649 -20.02 -6.05 -1.22
C HIS A 649 -20.54 -7.19 -2.13
N PRO A 650 -21.74 -7.07 -2.75
CA PRO A 650 -22.36 -8.17 -3.46
C PRO A 650 -21.64 -8.54 -4.76
N ASP A 651 -21.30 -7.55 -5.61
CA ASP A 651 -20.64 -7.79 -6.90
C ASP A 651 -19.22 -8.38 -6.77
N TRP A 652 -18.54 -8.08 -5.65
CA TRP A 652 -17.16 -8.52 -5.42
C TRP A 652 -17.08 -9.84 -4.63
N GLY A 653 -18.19 -10.27 -4.01
CA GLY A 653 -18.25 -11.46 -3.15
C GLY A 653 -17.45 -11.36 -1.84
N THR A 654 -16.90 -10.20 -1.48
CA THR A 654 -16.08 -9.98 -0.27
C THR A 654 -16.93 -9.60 0.95
N LEU A 655 -16.29 -9.27 2.07
CA LEU A 655 -16.89 -8.77 3.31
C LEU A 655 -16.49 -7.31 3.57
N GLU A 656 -17.40 -6.51 4.11
CA GLU A 656 -17.18 -5.13 4.54
C GLU A 656 -16.84 -5.07 6.04
N PHE A 657 -15.92 -4.20 6.44
CA PHE A 657 -15.56 -4.04 7.85
C PHE A 657 -16.64 -3.34 8.69
N ASP A 658 -16.81 -3.76 9.96
CA ASP A 658 -17.62 -3.05 10.95
C ASP A 658 -16.88 -1.82 11.49
N TYR A 659 -16.88 -0.72 10.72
CA TYR A 659 -16.26 0.54 11.12
C TYR A 659 -16.85 1.16 12.41
N GLY A 660 -18.08 0.78 12.77
CA GLY A 660 -18.74 1.25 13.99
C GLY A 660 -18.12 0.60 15.23
N ARG A 661 -17.77 -0.69 15.10
CA ARG A 661 -17.10 -1.46 16.14
C ARG A 661 -15.71 -0.93 16.45
N LYS A 662 -15.50 -0.60 17.72
CA LYS A 662 -14.32 0.08 18.25
C LYS A 662 -13.02 -0.66 17.97
N GLU A 663 -13.01 -1.97 18.20
CA GLU A 663 -11.82 -2.80 18.08
C GLU A 663 -11.43 -3.02 16.61
N VAL A 664 -12.42 -3.11 15.72
CA VAL A 664 -12.23 -3.22 14.25
C VAL A 664 -11.73 -1.91 13.67
N ARG A 665 -12.33 -0.78 14.07
CA ARG A 665 -11.83 0.55 13.68
C ARG A 665 -10.41 0.78 14.19
N ASN A 666 -10.09 0.38 15.43
CA ASN A 666 -8.73 0.47 15.96
C ASN A 666 -7.75 -0.45 15.23
N PHE A 667 -8.17 -1.66 14.81
CA PHE A 667 -7.38 -2.55 13.97
C PHE A 667 -6.97 -1.89 12.65
N LEU A 668 -7.88 -1.14 12.01
CA LEU A 668 -7.59 -0.40 10.78
C LEU A 668 -6.79 0.89 11.03
N VAL A 669 -7.17 1.73 11.99
CA VAL A 669 -6.46 2.99 12.31
C VAL A 669 -5.01 2.72 12.71
N ALA A 670 -4.76 1.68 13.52
CA ALA A 670 -3.41 1.26 13.87
C ALA A 670 -2.67 0.58 12.70
N ASN A 671 -3.36 0.05 11.68
CA ASN A 671 -2.71 -0.51 10.50
C ASN A 671 -2.18 0.59 9.57
N ALA A 672 -2.93 1.69 9.40
CA ALA A 672 -2.46 2.85 8.64
C ALA A 672 -1.16 3.43 9.24
N THR A 673 -1.10 3.62 10.56
CA THR A 673 0.10 4.13 11.24
C THR A 673 1.24 3.10 11.29
N TYR A 674 0.93 1.81 11.40
CA TYR A 674 1.92 0.72 11.33
C TYR A 674 2.78 0.77 10.06
N TRP A 675 2.18 0.97 8.88
CA TRP A 675 2.94 1.10 7.64
C TRP A 675 3.85 2.35 7.64
N CYS A 676 3.35 3.48 8.14
CA CYS A 676 4.12 4.72 8.20
C CYS A 676 5.25 4.71 9.25
N GLU A 677 5.14 3.92 10.33
CA GLU A 677 6.11 3.87 11.44
C GLU A 677 7.08 2.67 11.33
N GLU A 678 6.58 1.46 11.08
CA GLU A 678 7.41 0.23 11.08
C GLU A 678 7.98 -0.09 9.69
N PHE A 679 7.52 0.60 8.63
CA PHE A 679 8.03 0.51 7.26
C PHE A 679 8.34 1.89 6.64
N HIS A 680 8.33 2.96 7.43
CA HIS A 680 8.64 4.34 7.03
C HIS A 680 7.83 4.93 5.86
N ILE A 681 6.73 4.29 5.43
CA ILE A 681 5.95 4.69 4.24
C ILE A 681 5.52 6.18 4.29
N ASP A 682 5.69 6.89 3.16
CA ASP A 682 5.44 8.33 3.02
C ASP A 682 3.99 8.66 2.66
N GLY A 683 3.19 7.68 2.25
CA GLY A 683 1.77 7.92 2.03
C GLY A 683 0.93 6.69 1.75
N LEU A 684 -0.38 6.85 1.93
CA LEU A 684 -1.37 5.79 1.76
C LEU A 684 -2.42 6.23 0.73
N ARG A 685 -2.57 5.47 -0.36
CA ARG A 685 -3.67 5.62 -1.32
C ARG A 685 -4.79 4.66 -0.95
N VAL A 686 -6.01 5.17 -0.77
CA VAL A 686 -7.19 4.37 -0.44
C VAL A 686 -8.03 4.19 -1.70
N ASP A 687 -8.20 2.92 -2.08
CA ASP A 687 -9.06 2.50 -3.19
C ASP A 687 -10.55 2.58 -2.82
N ALA A 688 -11.40 2.80 -3.83
CA ALA A 688 -12.86 2.63 -3.76
C ALA A 688 -13.52 3.26 -2.53
N VAL A 689 -13.13 4.47 -2.12
CA VAL A 689 -13.66 5.14 -0.92
C VAL A 689 -15.19 5.30 -1.01
N ALA A 690 -15.74 5.38 -2.22
CA ALA A 690 -17.18 5.36 -2.49
C ALA A 690 -17.90 4.09 -1.99
N SER A 691 -17.24 2.91 -1.99
CA SER A 691 -17.83 1.67 -1.46
C SER A 691 -17.95 1.69 0.07
N MET A 692 -17.04 2.40 0.73
CA MET A 692 -17.05 2.60 2.17
C MET A 692 -18.11 3.63 2.59
N LEU A 693 -18.21 4.74 1.85
CA LEU A 693 -19.05 5.89 2.20
C LEU A 693 -20.56 5.66 2.06
N TYR A 694 -21.00 4.64 1.33
CA TYR A 694 -22.40 4.48 0.92
C TYR A 694 -22.99 3.11 1.23
N LEU A 695 -24.06 3.11 2.04
CA LEU A 695 -24.84 1.92 2.42
C LEU A 695 -25.61 1.30 1.24
N ASP A 696 -25.80 2.06 0.16
CA ASP A 696 -26.45 1.63 -1.09
C ASP A 696 -25.44 1.33 -2.23
N TYR A 697 -24.14 1.30 -1.95
CA TYR A 697 -23.13 0.94 -2.95
C TYR A 697 -23.35 -0.49 -3.46
N SER A 698 -23.45 -0.65 -4.79
CA SER A 698 -23.62 -1.94 -5.48
C SER A 698 -24.90 -2.70 -5.06
N ARG A 699 -25.94 -2.02 -4.55
CA ARG A 699 -27.17 -2.65 -4.02
C ARG A 699 -28.44 -2.04 -4.64
N GLU A 700 -29.45 -2.88 -4.90
CA GLU A 700 -30.74 -2.44 -5.47
C GLU A 700 -31.72 -1.92 -4.40
N ASP A 701 -32.80 -1.27 -4.86
CA ASP A 701 -33.86 -0.70 -4.02
C ASP A 701 -34.50 -1.77 -3.10
N GLY A 702 -34.17 -1.71 -1.81
CA GLY A 702 -34.66 -2.64 -0.77
C GLY A 702 -33.66 -3.72 -0.32
N GLU A 703 -32.46 -3.76 -0.90
CA GLU A 703 -31.37 -4.64 -0.46
C GLU A 703 -30.46 -4.00 0.62
N TRP A 704 -30.66 -2.70 0.87
CA TRP A 704 -29.96 -1.91 1.89
C TRP A 704 -30.94 -1.26 2.88
N SER A 705 -30.40 -0.59 3.90
CA SER A 705 -31.18 0.21 4.85
C SER A 705 -30.48 1.54 5.16
N PRO A 706 -31.23 2.66 5.29
CA PRO A 706 -30.64 3.97 5.51
C PRO A 706 -30.08 4.15 6.91
N ASN A 707 -29.21 5.16 7.04
CA ASN A 707 -28.61 5.55 8.32
C ASN A 707 -29.65 6.14 9.30
N VAL A 708 -29.22 6.44 10.54
CA VAL A 708 -30.08 6.98 11.61
C VAL A 708 -30.70 8.35 11.33
N HIS A 709 -30.35 8.99 10.20
CA HIS A 709 -30.91 10.25 9.73
C HIS A 709 -31.76 10.09 8.45
N GLY A 710 -31.86 8.87 7.91
CA GLY A 710 -32.65 8.54 6.72
C GLY A 710 -31.89 8.69 5.39
N GLY A 711 -30.58 8.92 5.42
CA GLY A 711 -29.72 9.02 4.23
C GLY A 711 -28.98 7.72 3.89
N ARG A 712 -28.18 7.75 2.82
CA ARG A 712 -27.40 6.62 2.30
C ARG A 712 -25.97 6.55 2.85
N GLU A 713 -25.58 7.53 3.66
CA GLU A 713 -24.20 7.76 4.07
C GLU A 713 -23.83 6.82 5.22
N ASN A 714 -22.73 6.09 5.06
CA ASN A 714 -22.22 5.16 6.05
C ASN A 714 -21.45 5.94 7.15
N LEU A 715 -22.21 6.49 8.11
CA LEU A 715 -21.69 7.36 9.18
C LEU A 715 -20.49 6.76 9.94
N ASP A 716 -20.50 5.44 10.11
CA ASP A 716 -19.41 4.69 10.75
C ASP A 716 -18.10 4.76 9.94
N ALA A 717 -18.18 4.63 8.61
CA ALA A 717 -17.04 4.75 7.70
C ALA A 717 -16.54 6.20 7.59
N VAL A 718 -17.45 7.19 7.56
CA VAL A 718 -17.09 8.62 7.58
C VAL A 718 -16.29 8.94 8.85
N ALA A 719 -16.75 8.50 10.01
CA ALA A 719 -16.05 8.70 11.28
C ALA A 719 -14.68 7.97 11.31
N PHE A 720 -14.60 6.76 10.76
CA PHE A 720 -13.34 6.03 10.61
C PHE A 720 -12.32 6.75 9.72
N LEU A 721 -12.71 7.21 8.53
CA LEU A 721 -11.81 7.92 7.62
C LEU A 721 -11.29 9.23 8.24
N GLN A 722 -12.15 9.94 8.98
CA GLN A 722 -11.76 11.13 9.75
C GLN A 722 -10.77 10.79 10.89
N GLU A 723 -11.03 9.72 11.66
CA GLU A 723 -10.15 9.27 12.77
C GLU A 723 -8.80 8.76 12.26
N MET A 724 -8.80 8.03 11.14
CA MET A 724 -7.61 7.54 10.44
C MET A 724 -6.73 8.69 9.96
N ASN A 725 -7.27 9.58 9.12
CA ASN A 725 -6.52 10.72 8.60
C ASN A 725 -5.96 11.59 9.75
N ALA A 726 -6.79 11.98 10.72
CA ALA A 726 -6.37 12.79 11.85
C ALA A 726 -5.30 12.12 12.74
N THR A 727 -5.23 10.79 12.75
CA THR A 727 -4.22 10.04 13.50
C THR A 727 -2.92 9.89 12.71
N VAL A 728 -2.99 9.58 11.40
CA VAL A 728 -1.82 9.51 10.52
C VAL A 728 -1.08 10.85 10.47
N TYR A 729 -1.75 11.96 10.18
CA TYR A 729 -1.09 13.29 10.12
C TYR A 729 -0.49 13.75 11.47
N ARG A 730 -1.01 13.24 12.59
CA ARG A 730 -0.51 13.55 13.94
C ARG A 730 0.70 12.72 14.34
N ARG A 731 0.67 11.41 14.08
CA ARG A 731 1.76 10.48 14.45
C ARG A 731 2.91 10.52 13.45
N CYS A 732 2.59 10.69 12.16
CA CYS A 732 3.54 10.66 11.06
C CYS A 732 3.53 11.97 10.26
N PRO A 733 4.07 13.08 10.81
CA PRO A 733 4.20 14.33 10.06
C PRO A 733 4.88 14.15 8.70
N GLY A 734 4.38 14.89 7.71
CA GLY A 734 4.88 14.87 6.33
C GLY A 734 4.41 13.68 5.49
N VAL A 735 3.72 12.69 6.06
CA VAL A 735 3.00 11.65 5.29
C VAL A 735 1.82 12.28 4.55
N VAL A 736 1.47 11.76 3.36
CA VAL A 736 0.28 12.15 2.58
C VAL A 736 -0.73 11.00 2.48
N THR A 737 -2.02 11.31 2.57
CA THR A 737 -3.11 10.37 2.27
C THR A 737 -3.83 10.76 0.98
N VAL A 738 -4.12 9.79 0.13
CA VAL A 738 -4.76 9.96 -1.17
C VAL A 738 -6.04 9.13 -1.21
N ALA A 739 -7.13 9.67 -1.77
CA ALA A 739 -8.38 8.95 -1.98
C ALA A 739 -8.69 8.77 -3.47
N GLU A 740 -9.01 7.55 -3.89
CA GLU A 740 -9.91 7.33 -5.03
C GLU A 740 -11.35 7.38 -4.51
N GLU A 741 -12.13 8.33 -5.02
CA GLU A 741 -13.52 8.53 -4.62
C GLU A 741 -14.29 8.96 -5.86
N SER A 742 -14.90 8.00 -6.53
CA SER A 742 -15.47 8.11 -7.88
C SER A 742 -16.82 8.84 -7.94
N THR A 743 -17.33 9.35 -6.81
CA THR A 743 -18.53 10.18 -6.75
C THR A 743 -18.19 11.66 -6.48
N ALA A 744 -19.21 12.44 -6.10
CA ALA A 744 -19.13 13.87 -5.85
C ALA A 744 -19.29 14.19 -4.35
N TRP A 745 -18.61 13.45 -3.47
CA TRP A 745 -18.59 13.76 -2.03
C TRP A 745 -17.93 15.14 -1.78
N ASP A 746 -18.50 15.95 -0.87
CA ASP A 746 -17.99 17.30 -0.57
C ASP A 746 -16.87 17.26 0.47
N GLY A 747 -15.68 17.76 0.12
CA GLY A 747 -14.59 17.92 1.07
C GLY A 747 -13.84 16.62 1.39
N VAL A 748 -13.55 15.80 0.39
CA VAL A 748 -12.70 14.61 0.55
C VAL A 748 -11.30 15.00 1.07
N THR A 749 -10.71 16.05 0.49
CA THR A 749 -9.40 16.61 0.88
C THR A 749 -9.50 17.77 1.87
N ARG A 750 -10.69 17.99 2.44
CA ARG A 750 -10.96 19.05 3.41
C ARG A 750 -10.62 18.56 4.82
N ALA A 751 -9.98 19.41 5.62
CA ALA A 751 -9.63 19.09 7.01
C ALA A 751 -10.87 18.71 7.84
N THR A 752 -10.73 17.70 8.71
CA THR A 752 -11.85 17.04 9.40
C THR A 752 -12.70 17.93 10.31
N HIS A 753 -12.13 19.05 10.79
CA HIS A 753 -12.83 20.03 11.62
C HIS A 753 -13.53 21.14 10.82
N HIS A 754 -13.39 21.16 9.48
CA HIS A 754 -14.13 22.07 8.60
C HIS A 754 -15.38 21.36 8.09
N VAL A 755 -16.54 21.82 8.56
CA VAL A 755 -17.86 21.27 8.19
C VAL A 755 -18.30 21.80 6.82
N GLY A 756 -18.77 20.91 5.95
CA GLY A 756 -19.30 21.18 4.63
C GLY A 756 -20.75 21.68 4.62
N HIS A 757 -21.29 21.84 3.41
CA HIS A 757 -22.66 22.31 3.19
C HIS A 757 -23.72 21.21 3.40
N ASP A 758 -23.27 19.96 3.38
CA ASP A 758 -23.96 18.71 3.72
C ASP A 758 -24.12 18.52 5.24
N GLY A 759 -23.28 19.16 6.04
CA GLY A 759 -23.21 19.02 7.50
C GLY A 759 -22.15 18.04 8.00
N PHE A 760 -21.35 17.43 7.12
CA PHE A 760 -20.24 16.55 7.50
C PHE A 760 -18.94 17.34 7.68
N GLY A 761 -18.08 16.90 8.59
CA GLY A 761 -16.67 17.30 8.54
C GLY A 761 -16.00 16.69 7.29
N GLY A 762 -15.03 17.39 6.70
CA GLY A 762 -14.25 16.84 5.59
C GLY A 762 -13.62 15.49 5.94
N LEU A 763 -13.34 14.63 4.96
CA LEU A 763 -12.80 13.29 5.22
C LEU A 763 -11.33 13.33 5.68
N GLY A 764 -10.63 14.44 5.45
CA GLY A 764 -9.28 14.70 5.95
C GLY A 764 -8.15 14.19 5.07
N PHE A 765 -8.42 13.75 3.84
CA PHE A 765 -7.35 13.32 2.93
C PHE A 765 -6.45 14.50 2.51
N GLY A 766 -5.22 14.20 2.11
CA GLY A 766 -4.31 15.20 1.54
C GLY A 766 -4.64 15.50 0.09
N LEU A 767 -4.96 14.45 -0.68
CA LEU A 767 -5.20 14.48 -2.12
C LEU A 767 -6.38 13.58 -2.54
N LYS A 768 -7.00 13.86 -3.69
CA LYS A 768 -8.04 13.01 -4.34
C LYS A 768 -7.65 12.72 -5.79
N TRP A 769 -7.85 11.50 -6.27
CA TRP A 769 -7.73 11.14 -7.69
C TRP A 769 -8.84 11.83 -8.52
N ASN A 770 -8.46 12.54 -9.59
CA ASN A 770 -9.40 13.23 -10.48
C ASN A 770 -9.96 12.29 -11.55
N MET A 771 -10.84 11.39 -11.14
CA MET A 771 -11.49 10.41 -12.03
C MET A 771 -12.30 11.08 -13.15
N GLY A 772 -12.85 12.27 -12.92
CA GLY A 772 -13.53 13.06 -13.95
C GLY A 772 -12.58 13.54 -15.03
N TRP A 773 -11.46 14.19 -14.66
CA TRP A 773 -10.40 14.57 -15.62
C TRP A 773 -9.85 13.36 -16.38
N MET A 774 -9.63 12.23 -15.70
CA MET A 774 -9.12 11.01 -16.34
C MET A 774 -10.09 10.53 -17.42
N HIS A 775 -11.38 10.38 -17.09
CA HIS A 775 -12.40 9.92 -18.02
C HIS A 775 -12.60 10.88 -19.21
N ASP A 776 -12.81 12.17 -18.92
CA ASP A 776 -13.03 13.20 -19.94
C ASP A 776 -11.81 13.32 -20.88
N SER A 777 -10.60 13.34 -20.33
CA SER A 777 -9.39 13.57 -21.13
C SER A 777 -8.96 12.34 -21.93
N LEU A 778 -9.19 11.12 -21.44
CA LEU A 778 -8.99 9.88 -22.22
C LEU A 778 -10.01 9.77 -23.36
N GLY A 779 -11.31 10.04 -23.10
CA GLY A 779 -12.34 10.05 -24.13
C GLY A 779 -12.04 11.02 -25.27
N TYR A 780 -11.58 12.23 -24.93
CA TYR A 780 -11.16 13.22 -25.92
C TYR A 780 -10.02 12.75 -26.82
N VAL A 781 -8.98 12.08 -26.27
CA VAL A 781 -7.85 11.63 -27.09
C VAL A 781 -8.14 10.35 -27.88
N GLU A 782 -9.04 9.47 -27.41
CA GLU A 782 -9.54 8.33 -28.20
C GLU A 782 -10.30 8.77 -29.47
N HIS A 783 -10.90 9.96 -29.47
CA HIS A 783 -11.55 10.51 -30.66
C HIS A 783 -10.55 10.90 -31.75
N GLU A 784 -10.81 10.40 -32.98
CA GLU A 784 -10.20 10.86 -34.23
C GLU A 784 -10.11 12.40 -34.29
N PRO A 785 -8.96 13.00 -34.69
CA PRO A 785 -8.77 14.46 -34.58
C PRO A 785 -9.82 15.30 -35.30
N VAL A 786 -10.44 14.80 -36.37
CA VAL A 786 -11.53 15.50 -37.09
C VAL A 786 -12.84 15.61 -36.29
N HIS A 787 -13.02 14.79 -35.25
CA HIS A 787 -14.18 14.77 -34.36
C HIS A 787 -13.95 15.53 -33.04
N ARG A 788 -12.71 15.60 -32.54
CA ARG A 788 -12.33 16.26 -31.28
C ARG A 788 -12.92 17.66 -31.06
N LYS A 789 -13.14 18.42 -32.14
CA LYS A 789 -13.82 19.73 -32.10
C LYS A 789 -15.24 19.72 -31.52
N PHE A 790 -15.93 18.58 -31.54
CA PHE A 790 -17.26 18.40 -30.93
C PHE A 790 -17.18 18.03 -29.43
N HIS A 791 -15.97 17.73 -28.95
CA HIS A 791 -15.64 17.15 -27.65
C HIS A 791 -14.70 18.05 -26.83
N HIS A 792 -14.35 19.23 -27.35
CA HIS A 792 -13.38 20.17 -26.75
C HIS A 792 -13.75 20.65 -25.33
N ASN A 793 -15.00 20.49 -24.91
CA ASN A 793 -15.43 20.70 -23.54
C ASN A 793 -14.83 19.68 -22.55
N GLU A 794 -14.55 18.44 -22.95
CA GLU A 794 -14.06 17.38 -22.06
C GLU A 794 -12.71 17.77 -21.44
N MET A 795 -11.75 18.19 -22.27
CA MET A 795 -10.43 18.70 -21.85
C MET A 795 -10.45 20.04 -21.09
N THR A 796 -11.60 20.71 -20.97
CA THR A 796 -11.73 22.02 -20.30
C THR A 796 -12.69 21.99 -19.11
N PHE A 797 -13.51 20.95 -18.97
CA PHE A 797 -14.53 20.83 -17.93
C PHE A 797 -13.91 20.58 -16.54
N SER A 798 -12.79 19.85 -16.47
CA SER A 798 -11.94 19.71 -15.29
C SER A 798 -11.69 21.06 -14.58
N MET A 799 -11.39 22.11 -15.35
CA MET A 799 -11.07 23.44 -14.82
C MET A 799 -12.27 24.20 -14.22
N VAL A 800 -13.49 23.67 -14.34
CA VAL A 800 -14.67 24.18 -13.62
C VAL A 800 -14.62 23.80 -12.12
N TYR A 801 -14.01 22.65 -11.79
CA TYR A 801 -13.96 22.10 -10.44
C TYR A 801 -12.54 21.80 -9.91
N ALA A 802 -11.48 22.05 -10.68
CA ALA A 802 -10.08 21.77 -10.31
C ALA A 802 -9.57 22.37 -8.97
N TYR A 803 -10.36 23.22 -8.31
CA TYR A 803 -10.06 23.84 -7.01
C TYR A 803 -11.07 23.49 -5.90
N SER A 804 -11.98 22.52 -6.10
CA SER A 804 -12.85 22.03 -5.02
C SER A 804 -12.14 21.02 -4.11
N GLU A 805 -11.12 20.33 -4.63
CA GLU A 805 -10.30 19.33 -3.93
C GLU A 805 -8.85 19.43 -4.40
N ASN A 806 -7.90 18.90 -3.62
CA ASN A 806 -6.49 18.83 -4.00
C ASN A 806 -6.24 17.63 -4.93
N TYR A 807 -6.17 17.85 -6.25
CA TYR A 807 -6.19 16.74 -7.21
C TYR A 807 -4.83 16.10 -7.56
N VAL A 808 -4.81 14.77 -7.62
CA VAL A 808 -3.92 13.97 -8.48
C VAL A 808 -4.64 13.72 -9.81
N LEU A 809 -3.89 13.69 -10.91
CA LEU A 809 -4.31 13.32 -12.25
C LEU A 809 -3.80 11.89 -12.52
N PRO A 810 -4.63 10.84 -12.38
CA PRO A 810 -4.18 9.46 -12.52
C PRO A 810 -4.31 8.95 -13.96
N ILE A 811 -3.29 8.24 -14.43
CA ILE A 811 -3.39 7.27 -15.52
C ILE A 811 -2.87 5.95 -14.97
N SER A 812 -3.75 5.27 -14.23
CA SER A 812 -3.43 4.14 -13.37
C SER A 812 -3.57 2.78 -14.07
N HIS A 813 -3.20 1.72 -13.35
CA HIS A 813 -3.31 0.33 -13.78
C HIS A 813 -4.70 -0.03 -14.34
N ASP A 814 -5.76 0.45 -13.69
CA ASP A 814 -7.17 0.23 -14.07
C ASP A 814 -7.51 0.67 -15.49
N GLU A 815 -6.82 1.69 -16.03
CA GLU A 815 -7.16 2.26 -17.35
C GLU A 815 -6.51 1.55 -18.53
N VAL A 816 -5.66 0.55 -18.26
CA VAL A 816 -4.85 -0.18 -19.26
C VAL A 816 -5.03 -1.69 -19.21
N VAL A 817 -6.20 -2.15 -18.74
CA VAL A 817 -6.63 -3.55 -18.59
C VAL A 817 -8.05 -3.78 -19.10
N HIS A 818 -8.52 -5.03 -19.06
CA HIS A 818 -9.92 -5.44 -19.25
C HIS A 818 -10.57 -4.97 -20.57
N GLY A 819 -9.79 -4.84 -21.66
CA GLY A 819 -10.27 -4.38 -22.96
C GLY A 819 -10.23 -2.86 -23.17
N LYS A 820 -9.79 -2.09 -22.16
CA LYS A 820 -9.61 -0.62 -22.25
C LYS A 820 -8.39 -0.21 -23.10
N ARG A 821 -7.48 -1.13 -23.41
CA ARG A 821 -6.19 -0.94 -24.11
C ARG A 821 -5.16 -0.10 -23.33
N ALA A 822 -3.88 -0.36 -23.59
CA ALA A 822 -2.78 0.51 -23.15
C ALA A 822 -2.86 1.91 -23.76
N LEU A 823 -2.25 2.91 -23.10
CA LEU A 823 -2.44 4.34 -23.39
C LEU A 823 -2.11 4.72 -24.84
N VAL A 824 -1.09 4.12 -25.46
CA VAL A 824 -0.77 4.39 -26.89
C VAL A 824 -1.81 3.76 -27.83
N SER A 825 -2.37 2.60 -27.48
CA SER A 825 -3.35 1.83 -28.27
C SER A 825 -4.79 2.34 -28.14
N LYS A 826 -5.03 3.28 -27.22
CA LYS A 826 -6.22 4.15 -27.18
C LYS A 826 -6.22 5.18 -28.32
N MET A 827 -5.04 5.67 -28.70
CA MET A 827 -4.89 6.81 -29.61
C MET A 827 -5.31 6.46 -31.06
N PRO A 828 -5.89 7.40 -31.81
CA PRO A 828 -6.22 7.23 -33.23
C PRO A 828 -5.01 7.42 -34.15
N GLY A 829 -5.18 7.00 -35.41
CA GLY A 829 -4.19 7.19 -36.48
C GLY A 829 -3.21 6.02 -36.67
N ASP A 830 -2.16 6.26 -37.46
CA ASP A 830 -1.03 5.34 -37.65
C ASP A 830 -0.08 5.30 -36.42
N TRP A 831 0.92 4.40 -36.44
CA TRP A 831 1.85 4.22 -35.31
C TRP A 831 2.65 5.49 -34.93
N TRP A 832 2.95 6.37 -35.89
CA TRP A 832 3.57 7.66 -35.57
C TRP A 832 2.56 8.61 -34.92
N GLN A 833 1.35 8.69 -35.48
CA GLN A 833 0.26 9.52 -34.93
C GLN A 833 -0.18 9.06 -33.53
N GLN A 834 -0.21 7.76 -33.26
CA GLN A 834 -0.53 7.20 -31.95
C GLN A 834 0.48 7.64 -30.89
N ARG A 835 1.79 7.53 -31.19
CA ARG A 835 2.84 8.03 -30.29
C ARG A 835 2.81 9.55 -30.16
N ALA A 836 2.58 10.30 -31.24
CA ALA A 836 2.48 11.75 -31.19
C ALA A 836 1.34 12.21 -30.27
N ASN A 837 0.14 11.64 -30.42
CA ASN A 837 -0.99 11.84 -29.50
C ASN A 837 -0.62 11.51 -28.04
N HIS A 838 -0.01 10.34 -27.79
CA HIS A 838 0.43 9.92 -26.46
C HIS A 838 1.41 10.93 -25.83
N ARG A 839 2.44 11.36 -26.58
CA ARG A 839 3.42 12.35 -26.13
C ARG A 839 2.77 13.72 -25.85
N ALA A 840 1.88 14.18 -26.73
CA ALA A 840 1.14 15.42 -26.54
C ALA A 840 0.24 15.38 -25.29
N TYR A 841 -0.43 14.24 -25.06
CA TYR A 841 -1.29 14.00 -23.90
C TYR A 841 -0.51 14.04 -22.59
N LEU A 842 0.64 13.36 -22.49
CA LEU A 842 1.52 13.46 -21.32
C LEU A 842 2.03 14.90 -21.12
N GLY A 843 2.40 15.60 -22.20
CA GLY A 843 2.78 17.02 -22.14
C GLY A 843 1.67 17.98 -21.70
N PHE A 844 0.40 17.63 -21.94
CA PHE A 844 -0.76 18.35 -21.42
C PHE A 844 -1.00 18.01 -19.94
N MET A 845 -0.97 16.73 -19.58
CA MET A 845 -1.15 16.21 -18.22
C MET A 845 -0.13 16.75 -17.20
N TRP A 846 1.15 16.87 -17.59
CA TRP A 846 2.19 17.48 -16.74
C TRP A 846 2.08 19.01 -16.64
N ALA A 847 1.29 19.66 -17.50
CA ALA A 847 1.05 21.10 -17.48
C ALA A 847 -0.28 21.50 -16.80
N HIS A 848 -1.30 20.63 -16.88
CA HIS A 848 -2.60 20.81 -16.23
C HIS A 848 -2.45 20.94 -14.71
N PRO A 849 -3.22 21.80 -14.02
CA PRO A 849 -3.22 21.85 -12.55
C PRO A 849 -3.56 20.50 -11.92
N GLY A 850 -2.74 20.09 -10.95
CA GLY A 850 -2.82 18.81 -10.27
C GLY A 850 -1.47 18.11 -10.22
N LYS A 851 -1.37 17.07 -9.37
CA LYS A 851 -0.19 16.20 -9.26
C LYS A 851 -0.28 15.04 -10.27
N GLN A 852 0.83 14.40 -10.62
CA GLN A 852 0.88 13.44 -11.73
C GLN A 852 1.04 12.00 -11.22
N LEU A 853 0.28 11.05 -11.77
CA LEU A 853 0.49 9.61 -11.57
C LEU A 853 0.39 8.86 -12.91
N LEU A 854 1.39 8.03 -13.20
CA LEU A 854 1.45 7.21 -14.43
C LEU A 854 1.89 5.78 -14.11
N PHE A 855 1.11 4.80 -14.57
CA PHE A 855 1.41 3.38 -14.40
C PHE A 855 2.54 2.87 -15.29
N MET A 856 3.25 1.86 -14.79
CA MET A 856 4.32 1.16 -15.51
C MET A 856 3.89 0.60 -16.88
N GLY A 857 4.82 0.60 -17.83
CA GLY A 857 4.61 0.24 -19.24
C GLY A 857 4.14 1.41 -20.09
N GLN A 858 3.43 2.37 -19.51
CA GLN A 858 2.93 3.53 -20.27
C GLN A 858 4.05 4.52 -20.58
N GLU A 859 5.09 4.61 -19.73
CA GLU A 859 6.19 5.56 -19.90
C GLU A 859 7.04 5.31 -21.16
N PHE A 860 7.01 4.10 -21.72
CA PHE A 860 7.67 3.75 -22.98
C PHE A 860 6.68 3.37 -24.10
N ALA A 861 5.41 3.74 -23.96
CA ALA A 861 4.34 3.43 -24.91
C ALA A 861 4.25 1.93 -25.27
N GLN A 862 4.10 1.08 -24.26
CA GLN A 862 3.71 -0.32 -24.45
C GLN A 862 2.37 -0.41 -25.22
N GLY A 863 2.29 -1.32 -26.20
CA GLY A 863 1.10 -1.51 -27.03
C GLY A 863 0.05 -2.47 -26.45
N ALA A 864 0.48 -3.49 -25.68
CA ALA A 864 -0.40 -4.47 -25.06
C ALA A 864 -0.95 -3.97 -23.71
N GLU A 865 -2.16 -4.39 -23.35
CA GLU A 865 -2.69 -4.21 -21.98
C GLU A 865 -1.76 -4.82 -20.93
N TRP A 866 -1.84 -4.30 -19.70
CA TRP A 866 -1.08 -4.87 -18.60
C TRP A 866 -1.59 -6.28 -18.24
N SER A 867 -0.66 -7.17 -17.89
CA SER A 867 -0.95 -8.46 -17.28
C SER A 867 -0.01 -8.68 -16.09
N GLU A 868 -0.57 -9.13 -14.97
CA GLU A 868 0.15 -9.46 -13.75
C GLU A 868 1.09 -10.66 -13.94
N GLY A 869 0.76 -11.61 -14.83
CA GLY A 869 1.58 -12.77 -15.14
C GLY A 869 2.75 -12.50 -16.10
N HIS A 870 2.70 -11.42 -16.90
CA HIS A 870 3.76 -11.07 -17.85
C HIS A 870 4.59 -9.85 -17.42
N GLY A 871 3.95 -8.86 -16.81
CA GLY A 871 4.57 -7.56 -16.56
C GLY A 871 4.63 -6.66 -17.80
N PRO A 872 5.39 -5.53 -17.72
CA PRO A 872 5.65 -4.67 -18.85
C PRO A 872 6.51 -5.32 -19.95
N ASP A 873 6.28 -4.94 -21.20
CA ASP A 873 6.96 -5.42 -22.41
C ASP A 873 8.42 -4.88 -22.52
N TRP A 874 9.30 -5.22 -21.58
CA TRP A 874 10.69 -4.72 -21.52
C TRP A 874 11.54 -4.99 -22.78
N TRP A 875 11.15 -5.98 -23.59
CA TRP A 875 11.79 -6.31 -24.86
C TRP A 875 11.62 -5.20 -25.92
N LEU A 876 10.61 -4.32 -25.78
CA LEU A 876 10.47 -3.10 -26.59
C LEU A 876 11.60 -2.09 -26.37
N LEU A 877 12.36 -2.24 -25.27
CA LEU A 877 13.52 -1.43 -24.90
C LEU A 877 14.87 -2.19 -25.10
N ASP A 878 14.85 -3.35 -25.78
CA ASP A 878 16.07 -4.08 -26.15
C ASP A 878 16.68 -3.48 -27.44
N PRO A 879 17.96 -3.04 -27.44
CA PRO A 879 18.58 -2.40 -28.61
C PRO A 879 18.69 -3.26 -29.89
N SER A 880 18.33 -4.55 -29.85
CA SER A 880 18.19 -5.40 -31.04
C SER A 880 16.81 -5.34 -31.69
N TYR A 881 15.80 -4.77 -31.02
CA TYR A 881 14.46 -4.59 -31.55
C TYR A 881 14.40 -3.39 -32.52
N ALA A 882 13.86 -3.61 -33.72
CA ALA A 882 13.92 -2.62 -34.81
C ALA A 882 13.15 -1.31 -34.54
N ALA A 883 12.16 -1.32 -33.65
CA ALA A 883 11.42 -0.14 -33.21
C ALA A 883 11.81 0.33 -31.79
N GLU A 884 12.91 -0.16 -31.20
CA GLU A 884 13.38 0.30 -29.89
C GLU A 884 13.50 1.84 -29.76
N PRO A 885 13.98 2.59 -30.78
CA PRO A 885 14.03 4.05 -30.71
C PRO A 885 12.66 4.72 -30.54
N ASP A 886 11.58 4.09 -31.02
CA ASP A 886 10.21 4.61 -30.89
C ASP A 886 9.76 4.62 -29.42
N HIS A 887 10.04 3.53 -28.70
CA HIS A 887 9.69 3.35 -27.28
C HIS A 887 10.63 4.12 -26.36
N ARG A 888 11.94 4.10 -26.68
CA ARG A 888 12.95 4.93 -26.03
C ARG A 888 12.60 6.42 -26.13
N GLY A 889 12.14 6.90 -27.29
CA GLY A 889 11.77 8.30 -27.49
C GLY A 889 10.65 8.78 -26.58
N VAL A 890 9.63 7.95 -26.32
CA VAL A 890 8.57 8.27 -25.33
C VAL A 890 9.13 8.27 -23.91
N ARG A 891 9.95 7.27 -23.55
CA ARG A 891 10.56 7.19 -22.22
C ARG A 891 11.53 8.34 -21.91
N ASP A 892 12.28 8.76 -22.91
CA ASP A 892 13.21 9.88 -22.80
C ASP A 892 12.45 11.23 -22.79
N LEU A 893 11.22 11.32 -23.35
CA LEU A 893 10.30 12.42 -23.09
C LEU A 893 9.80 12.43 -21.65
N VAL A 894 9.42 11.28 -21.06
CA VAL A 894 8.99 11.24 -19.65
C VAL A 894 10.08 11.75 -18.71
N ARG A 895 11.35 11.42 -19.00
CA ARG A 895 12.51 12.02 -18.30
C ARG A 895 12.55 13.55 -18.44
N GLU A 896 12.34 14.09 -19.63
CA GLU A 896 12.35 15.55 -19.85
C GLU A 896 11.15 16.23 -19.17
N LEU A 897 9.93 15.67 -19.28
CA LEU A 897 8.72 16.15 -18.60
C LEU A 897 8.96 16.32 -17.09
N ASN A 898 9.47 15.27 -16.44
CA ASN A 898 9.82 15.30 -15.02
C ASN A 898 10.97 16.28 -14.72
N THR A 899 11.99 16.35 -15.58
CA THR A 899 13.15 17.26 -15.42
C THR A 899 12.74 18.73 -15.50
N VAL A 900 11.88 19.09 -16.45
CA VAL A 900 11.38 20.46 -16.61
C VAL A 900 10.36 20.78 -15.52
N TYR A 901 9.47 19.84 -15.15
CA TYR A 901 8.53 19.97 -14.04
C TYR A 901 9.23 20.30 -12.73
N GLY A 902 10.22 19.50 -12.29
CA GLY A 902 11.00 19.79 -11.08
C GLY A 902 11.73 21.15 -11.10
N ARG A 903 11.98 21.71 -12.30
CA ARG A 903 12.63 23.02 -12.51
C ARG A 903 11.65 24.16 -12.83
N ALA A 904 10.35 23.91 -12.85
CA ALA A 904 9.31 24.89 -13.22
C ALA A 904 8.26 25.01 -12.10
N PRO A 905 8.51 25.83 -11.06
CA PRO A 905 7.61 25.97 -9.90
C PRO A 905 6.17 26.36 -10.24
N ALA A 906 5.95 27.00 -11.39
CA ALA A 906 4.62 27.31 -11.92
C ALA A 906 3.74 26.07 -12.14
N LEU A 907 4.34 24.90 -12.42
CA LEU A 907 3.64 23.65 -12.68
C LEU A 907 3.16 22.93 -11.41
N TRP A 908 3.64 23.30 -10.22
CA TRP A 908 3.34 22.56 -8.97
C TRP A 908 3.15 23.39 -7.69
N GLN A 909 3.60 24.64 -7.59
CA GLN A 909 3.41 25.44 -6.36
C GLN A 909 1.97 25.87 -6.10
N ARG A 910 1.12 25.85 -7.14
CA ARG A 910 -0.21 26.48 -7.14
C ARG A 910 -1.28 25.65 -7.83
N ASP A 911 -1.18 24.32 -7.78
CA ASP A 911 -2.20 23.43 -8.36
C ASP A 911 -3.59 23.65 -7.73
N THR A 912 -3.62 23.93 -6.43
CA THR A 912 -4.83 23.96 -5.60
C THR A 912 -5.47 25.35 -5.47
N VAL A 913 -4.95 26.38 -6.17
CA VAL A 913 -5.46 27.76 -6.07
C VAL A 913 -5.71 28.41 -7.45
N PRO A 914 -6.83 29.12 -7.66
CA PRO A 914 -7.23 29.63 -8.97
C PRO A 914 -6.19 30.52 -9.70
N GLU A 915 -5.35 31.26 -8.98
CA GLU A 915 -4.37 32.15 -9.60
C GLU A 915 -3.06 31.43 -10.00
N GLY A 916 -2.98 30.11 -9.81
CA GLY A 916 -1.94 29.24 -10.39
C GLY A 916 -2.12 28.96 -11.88
N PHE A 917 -3.23 29.40 -12.48
CA PHE A 917 -3.63 29.11 -13.86
C PHE A 917 -4.36 30.30 -14.51
N ALA A 918 -4.25 30.44 -15.83
CA ALA A 918 -5.20 31.22 -16.64
C ALA A 918 -5.27 30.73 -18.08
N TRP A 919 -6.46 30.53 -18.63
CA TRP A 919 -6.63 30.30 -20.07
C TRP A 919 -6.06 31.48 -20.88
N VAL A 920 -5.41 31.14 -22.00
CA VAL A 920 -5.13 32.05 -23.12
C VAL A 920 -6.15 31.79 -24.20
N ASP A 921 -6.29 30.53 -24.64
CA ASP A 921 -7.48 30.05 -25.34
C ASP A 921 -7.85 28.62 -24.89
N GLY A 922 -9.10 28.46 -24.45
CA GLY A 922 -9.76 27.17 -24.20
C GLY A 922 -11.03 27.00 -25.04
N GLY A 923 -11.14 27.80 -26.11
CA GLY A 923 -12.25 27.85 -27.05
C GLY A 923 -11.80 27.70 -28.51
N ALA A 924 -10.56 27.34 -28.79
CA ALA A 924 -10.05 27.00 -30.13
C ALA A 924 -10.48 25.58 -30.57
N TRP A 925 -11.78 25.29 -30.42
CA TRP A 925 -12.38 23.98 -30.71
C TRP A 925 -12.31 23.63 -32.20
N GLU A 926 -12.46 24.61 -33.12
CA GLU A 926 -12.26 24.36 -34.56
C GLU A 926 -10.84 23.89 -34.88
N ASP A 927 -9.87 24.21 -34.02
CA ASP A 927 -8.46 23.95 -34.23
C ASP A 927 -7.88 22.77 -33.46
N ASN A 928 -8.60 22.23 -32.46
CA ASN A 928 -8.09 21.33 -31.41
C ASN A 928 -6.88 21.90 -30.63
N VAL A 929 -6.83 23.22 -30.42
CA VAL A 929 -5.74 23.87 -29.68
C VAL A 929 -6.20 24.23 -28.26
N PHE A 930 -5.38 23.93 -27.26
CA PHE A 930 -5.53 24.45 -25.90
C PHE A 930 -4.29 25.27 -25.55
N ALA A 931 -4.47 26.49 -25.06
CA ALA A 931 -3.38 27.37 -24.65
C ALA A 931 -3.68 27.97 -23.27
N PHE A 932 -2.79 27.78 -22.31
CA PHE A 932 -2.96 28.31 -20.95
C PHE A 932 -1.63 28.67 -20.29
N LEU A 933 -1.70 29.58 -19.34
CA LEU A 933 -0.60 29.99 -18.48
C LEU A 933 -0.71 29.27 -17.13
N ARG A 934 0.42 28.78 -16.64
CA ARG A 934 0.65 28.37 -15.25
C ARG A 934 1.49 29.43 -14.54
N PHE A 935 1.30 29.64 -13.24
CA PHE A 935 2.01 30.67 -12.47
C PHE A 935 2.59 30.14 -11.16
N ASP A 936 3.82 30.55 -10.83
CA ASP A 936 4.40 30.31 -9.51
C ASP A 936 3.91 31.33 -8.46
N LYS A 937 4.39 31.21 -7.21
CA LYS A 937 4.03 32.15 -6.12
C LYS A 937 4.60 33.57 -6.26
N HIS A 938 5.49 33.79 -7.23
CA HIS A 938 6.04 35.10 -7.58
C HIS A 938 5.37 35.69 -8.83
N GLY A 939 4.43 34.97 -9.46
CA GLY A 939 3.75 35.37 -10.68
C GLY A 939 4.55 35.11 -11.95
N SER A 940 5.64 34.33 -11.88
CA SER A 940 6.42 33.93 -13.06
C SER A 940 5.61 32.94 -13.90
N PRO A 941 5.37 33.23 -15.19
CA PRO A 941 4.54 32.38 -16.04
C PRO A 941 5.30 31.23 -16.70
N LEU A 942 4.57 30.16 -17.00
CA LEU A 942 4.88 29.19 -18.05
C LEU A 942 3.65 29.10 -18.96
N LEU A 943 3.83 29.21 -20.27
CA LEU A 943 2.77 29.05 -21.28
C LEU A 943 2.83 27.62 -21.83
N ALA A 944 1.77 26.84 -21.62
CA ALA A 944 1.60 25.53 -22.25
C ALA A 944 0.63 25.65 -23.43
N VAL A 945 0.98 25.03 -24.55
CA VAL A 945 0.16 25.01 -25.78
C VAL A 945 0.12 23.59 -26.34
N SER A 946 -1.08 23.01 -26.44
CA SER A 946 -1.31 21.67 -26.98
C SER A 946 -2.12 21.75 -28.27
N ASN A 947 -1.57 21.24 -29.37
CA ASN A 947 -2.24 21.12 -30.68
C ASN A 947 -2.60 19.64 -30.92
N PHE A 948 -3.83 19.26 -30.58
CA PHE A 948 -4.36 17.90 -30.81
C PHE A 948 -4.92 17.71 -32.23
N SER A 949 -4.34 18.41 -33.21
CA SER A 949 -4.57 18.26 -34.65
C SER A 949 -3.29 17.78 -35.34
N PRO A 950 -3.36 16.88 -36.35
CA PRO A 950 -2.21 16.50 -37.19
C PRO A 950 -1.80 17.59 -38.19
N VAL A 951 -2.41 18.78 -38.13
CA VAL A 951 -2.05 19.92 -38.97
C VAL A 951 -1.09 20.84 -38.22
N VAL A 952 0.06 21.13 -38.85
CA VAL A 952 1.03 22.13 -38.39
C VAL A 952 0.44 23.53 -38.50
N ARG A 953 0.59 24.36 -37.46
CA ARG A 953 -0.04 25.69 -37.38
C ARG A 953 1.01 26.79 -37.33
N HIS A 954 1.45 27.26 -38.49
CA HIS A 954 2.45 28.33 -38.59
C HIS A 954 1.89 29.70 -38.16
N GLY A 955 2.66 30.45 -37.38
CA GLY A 955 2.32 31.82 -36.98
C GLY A 955 1.08 31.92 -36.07
N TYR A 956 0.78 30.87 -35.31
CA TYR A 956 -0.43 30.77 -34.50
C TYR A 956 -0.42 31.79 -33.37
N ARG A 957 -1.29 32.80 -33.48
CA ARG A 957 -1.23 34.03 -32.70
C ARG A 957 -1.80 33.82 -31.28
N LEU A 958 -0.96 33.87 -30.25
CA LEU A 958 -1.35 33.64 -28.85
C LEU A 958 -1.06 34.87 -27.98
N GLY A 959 -2.03 35.30 -27.17
CA GLY A 959 -1.87 36.43 -26.24
C GLY A 959 -1.00 36.07 -25.03
N VAL A 960 -0.04 36.93 -24.67
CA VAL A 960 0.89 36.72 -23.56
C VAL A 960 0.96 37.94 -22.63
N PRO A 961 1.34 37.79 -21.34
CA PRO A 961 1.58 38.89 -20.42
C PRO A 961 2.54 39.98 -20.96
N GLU A 962 2.15 41.25 -20.83
CA GLU A 962 2.94 42.44 -21.21
C GLU A 962 4.28 42.55 -20.46
N THR A 963 4.46 41.80 -19.37
CA THR A 963 5.67 41.73 -18.55
C THR A 963 6.79 40.85 -19.13
N VAL A 964 6.53 40.07 -20.19
CA VAL A 964 7.50 39.13 -20.76
C VAL A 964 7.83 39.51 -22.20
N SER A 965 9.06 39.95 -22.45
CA SER A 965 9.52 40.45 -23.75
C SER A 965 9.88 39.36 -24.77
N ALA A 966 10.28 38.17 -24.30
CA ALA A 966 10.64 37.04 -25.14
C ALA A 966 10.35 35.70 -24.42
N TRP A 967 10.00 34.68 -25.20
CA TRP A 967 9.52 33.38 -24.74
C TRP A 967 10.38 32.26 -25.33
N ALA A 968 11.20 31.61 -24.52
CA ALA A 968 11.98 30.45 -24.92
C ALA A 968 11.13 29.18 -24.91
N GLU A 969 11.22 28.37 -25.97
CA GLU A 969 10.72 26.99 -25.99
C GLU A 969 11.57 26.15 -25.02
N VAL A 970 10.94 25.51 -24.02
CA VAL A 970 11.63 24.72 -22.98
C VAL A 970 11.23 23.25 -22.94
N LEU A 971 10.19 22.88 -23.70
CA LEU A 971 9.78 21.52 -23.98
C LEU A 971 9.00 21.54 -25.30
N ASN A 972 9.27 20.59 -26.20
CA ASN A 972 8.45 20.35 -27.38
C ASN A 972 8.31 18.84 -27.60
N THR A 973 7.08 18.31 -27.54
CA THR A 973 6.85 16.86 -27.68
C THR A 973 6.97 16.34 -29.13
N ASP A 974 7.34 17.20 -30.09
CA ASP A 974 7.60 16.86 -31.49
C ASP A 974 9.11 16.90 -31.86
N GLU A 975 10.01 17.08 -30.89
CA GLU A 975 11.45 16.91 -31.14
C GLU A 975 11.76 15.50 -31.69
N GLU A 976 12.66 15.40 -32.66
CA GLU A 976 13.05 14.13 -33.30
C GLU A 976 13.58 13.10 -32.27
N ARG A 977 14.24 13.56 -31.20
CA ARG A 977 14.72 12.69 -30.10
C ARG A 977 13.61 11.97 -29.33
N PHE A 978 12.36 12.42 -29.44
CA PHE A 978 11.18 11.75 -28.90
C PHE A 978 10.38 10.99 -29.97
N GLY A 979 10.87 10.94 -31.21
CA GLY A 979 10.18 10.37 -32.37
C GLY A 979 9.08 11.28 -32.93
N GLY A 980 9.26 12.61 -32.84
CA GLY A 980 8.40 13.60 -33.52
C GLY A 980 8.81 13.88 -34.97
N SER A 981 8.21 14.91 -35.57
CA SER A 981 8.46 15.37 -36.94
C SER A 981 9.51 16.48 -37.07
N GLY A 982 10.06 16.96 -35.94
CA GLY A 982 11.11 17.98 -35.94
C GLY A 982 10.60 19.40 -36.20
N VAL A 983 9.30 19.68 -36.01
CA VAL A 983 8.77 21.04 -36.11
C VAL A 983 9.04 21.78 -34.79
N LEU A 984 9.92 22.78 -34.84
CA LEU A 984 10.40 23.55 -33.69
C LEU A 984 10.15 25.06 -33.86
N ASN A 985 10.17 25.81 -32.76
CA ASN A 985 10.30 27.27 -32.82
C ASN A 985 11.78 27.68 -32.73
N ALA A 986 12.26 28.41 -33.75
CA ALA A 986 13.62 28.93 -33.79
C ALA A 986 13.74 30.26 -33.03
N ASP A 987 14.75 30.35 -32.15
CA ASP A 987 15.01 31.44 -31.21
C ASP A 987 13.88 31.74 -30.20
N PRO A 988 14.15 32.45 -29.09
CA PRO A 988 13.11 32.93 -28.19
C PRO A 988 12.11 33.86 -28.90
N LEU A 989 10.84 33.48 -28.87
CA LEU A 989 9.74 34.18 -29.54
C LEU A 989 9.48 35.52 -28.87
N LYS A 990 9.75 36.61 -29.59
CA LYS A 990 9.56 37.99 -29.09
C LYS A 990 8.08 38.32 -28.97
N ALA A 991 7.70 38.95 -27.86
CA ALA A 991 6.35 39.44 -27.65
C ALA A 991 6.12 40.71 -28.50
N GLU A 992 5.18 40.64 -29.44
CA GLU A 992 4.79 41.74 -30.30
C GLU A 992 3.64 42.54 -29.68
N GLN A 993 3.60 43.86 -29.93
CA GLN A 993 2.51 44.76 -29.53
C GLN A 993 1.30 44.61 -30.47
N VAL A 994 0.72 43.41 -30.47
CA VAL A 994 -0.44 43.00 -31.28
C VAL A 994 -1.46 42.38 -30.34
N GLU A 995 -2.62 43.00 -30.19
CA GLU A 995 -3.64 42.55 -29.24
C GLU A 995 -4.22 41.18 -29.64
N SER A 996 -4.33 40.27 -28.68
CA SER A 996 -4.81 38.91 -28.89
C SER A 996 -5.26 38.29 -27.57
N HIS A 997 -6.32 37.47 -27.57
CA HIS A 997 -6.77 36.72 -26.39
C HIS A 997 -6.96 37.58 -25.11
N GLY A 998 -7.48 38.81 -25.27
CA GLY A 998 -7.69 39.76 -24.18
C GLY A 998 -6.42 40.40 -23.60
N ARG A 999 -5.25 40.23 -24.25
CA ARG A 999 -3.94 40.75 -23.85
C ARG A 999 -3.38 41.66 -24.95
N ARG A 1000 -2.63 42.70 -24.59
CA ARG A 1000 -2.07 43.64 -25.59
C ARG A 1000 -0.89 43.10 -26.38
N THR A 1001 -0.15 42.18 -25.77
CA THR A 1001 1.03 41.52 -26.34
C THR A 1001 0.72 40.10 -26.76
N SER A 1002 1.39 39.62 -27.81
CA SER A 1002 1.23 38.27 -28.32
C SER A 1002 2.51 37.72 -28.96
N ILE A 1003 2.60 36.39 -29.04
CA ILE A 1003 3.60 35.67 -29.83
C ILE A 1003 2.92 34.95 -31.01
N ALA A 1004 3.70 34.48 -31.97
CA ALA A 1004 3.23 33.75 -33.14
C ALA A 1004 4.05 32.46 -33.41
N PRO A 1005 4.07 31.49 -32.47
CA PRO A 1005 4.73 30.21 -32.67
C PRO A 1005 4.23 29.46 -33.91
N THR A 1006 5.07 28.58 -34.46
CA THR A 1006 4.56 27.40 -35.16
C THR A 1006 4.17 26.35 -34.12
N LEU A 1007 2.92 25.87 -34.16
CA LEU A 1007 2.52 24.72 -33.35
C LEU A 1007 2.79 23.43 -34.14
N PRO A 1008 3.55 22.46 -33.58
CA PRO A 1008 3.80 21.17 -34.22
C PRO A 1008 2.53 20.31 -34.31
N PRO A 1009 2.51 19.26 -35.13
CA PRO A 1009 1.33 18.41 -35.32
C PRO A 1009 1.24 17.36 -34.21
N LEU A 1010 0.07 17.19 -33.59
CA LEU A 1010 -0.16 16.26 -32.47
C LEU A 1010 0.90 16.41 -31.36
N ALA A 1011 1.02 17.62 -30.81
CA ALA A 1011 2.11 17.97 -29.90
C ALA A 1011 1.70 18.95 -28.80
N THR A 1012 2.44 18.94 -27.70
CA THR A 1012 2.43 19.97 -26.68
C THR A 1012 3.78 20.67 -26.62
N VAL A 1013 3.76 21.99 -26.49
CA VAL A 1013 4.94 22.86 -26.39
C VAL A 1013 4.81 23.73 -25.15
N TRP A 1014 5.88 23.87 -24.37
CA TRP A 1014 5.94 24.76 -23.22
C TRP A 1014 6.93 25.90 -23.47
N PHE A 1015 6.52 27.12 -23.14
CA PHE A 1015 7.36 28.30 -23.20
C PHE A 1015 7.52 28.97 -21.83
N ARG A 1016 8.70 29.53 -21.56
CA ARG A 1016 8.99 30.33 -20.36
C ARG A 1016 9.60 31.68 -20.77
N PRO A 1017 9.58 32.71 -19.90
CA PRO A 1017 10.40 33.91 -20.07
C PRO A 1017 11.86 33.53 -20.36
N ALA A 1018 12.44 34.18 -21.36
CA ALA A 1018 13.82 33.97 -21.84
C ALA A 1018 14.86 34.86 -21.13
#